data_AF-A0A6I5X9X7-F1
#
_entry.id   AF-A0A6I5X9X7-F1
#
_cell.length_a   1.000
_cell.length_b   1.000
_cell.length_c   1.000
_cell.angle_alpha   90.00
_cell.angle_beta   90.00
_cell.angle_gamma   90.00
#
_symmetry.space_group_name_H-M   'P 1'
#
loop_
_entity.id
_entity.type
_entity.pdbx_description
1 polymer ?
#
loop_
_entity_poly.entity_id
_entity_poly.type
_entity_poly.pdbx_seq_one_letter_code
_entity_poly.pdbx_strand_id
1 'polypeptide(L)'
;MAPPGVRNREPLACVVVRGGGVAGLADAVHRLAPPLSGPAVVLARLCQPTPASAAVVHEVVDLLIEAGCVEVSVGSALLAYDRDRGHQSVYDLAQLAGLRGRTERGRAYDLVDLGAELVEAPVPQTAVLHGRPVSSVWTHTATRVVVGRAVTDLVDGYAGCLATLLGAAQEVAGAEGADVAVDLLTHLPPTFVVVDALRPSVGADGARLPDPVDSGILVVGTDALVADSALAALLGVDRSASRLTQRAVERLGSPAGVVDGELSAVVGARSAHPLARATARQVASDPRWERMLSAAIGGPDPQAAPADPVLGTIRGLLTPLVAAADDAVGQTALTAVLGAAAGLQLGTQAWSTGYDKGAVEHREAPLGFDPAAYPGGDYDTLPEFFAPFDALLDALPTNAEGMRWRLVDAATVFEMGRELAADFDEFVARVDVAAGISLMADYLGGRRVAVPGGDDREGGPATGRTRQAERNLYLPQPNYLAWWGGQPIDVCKIELVERQPDWHRLTWRTINSPNGSATYDDGSLTFTRAGAGPDARTRVVVRGRQLVQPAARVGGGRSGRGARGPEPVARGGLPALLHDDVRQPRGVLRGARVPDRTTACRPHRTAADPCGGSAARTGQGLAQRRRARGPPVRGRPPGRDRRPAGFPARPGLPVKIAVTGATGLVGGQVVRAALAAGHDVRAITRDASRDQTLRIGAHQVERVAAALTDRAALAAAVAGCDALVHCAAVYAFGAARADEMARVNADGTGTVLEAAADAGVERAVVTSSSVTCGSSSTPRARSETDHLGAEPVPAYYASKVAQEEVALETAERRGIPVVVALPTVILGGPFTRLAPSNAIVLRYLLDPTRSTYAGGCNVVDARDVGAGHLTLLERGVPGERYLLGGEDLSWRMLHSIVADLAGLPGPFAEMPAGSAWAASAAAELWARVTGTEPLSTRDEAQTVGRYYWYTSAKAHQLGYAAQPARAAVASSLAWLAISADLPRWAREGLRLHAEVRAARPLVPAPLADEASAPAPVRTRPPRSRPGSLRRPR
;
A
#
# COMPACT_ATOMS: atom_id res chain seq x y z
N MET A 1 -16.55 71.97 -26.81
CA MET A 1 -17.49 70.89 -26.45
C MET A 1 -17.61 69.94 -27.63
N ALA A 2 -17.76 68.65 -27.35
CA ALA A 2 -18.18 67.59 -28.28
C ALA A 2 -19.12 66.65 -27.47
N PRO A 3 -20.01 65.88 -28.11
CA PRO A 3 -21.21 65.34 -27.44
C PRO A 3 -20.95 64.18 -26.45
N PRO A 4 -21.88 63.93 -25.51
CA PRO A 4 -21.78 62.84 -24.54
C PRO A 4 -22.31 61.50 -25.08
N GLY A 5 -21.67 60.40 -24.67
CA GLY A 5 -22.02 59.03 -25.06
C GLY A 5 -21.38 58.61 -26.39
N VAL A 6 -20.82 57.41 -26.56
CA VAL A 6 -20.72 56.26 -25.65
C VAL A 6 -19.23 55.92 -25.45
N ARG A 7 -18.82 55.54 -24.24
CA ARG A 7 -17.45 54.99 -24.04
C ARG A 7 -17.42 53.56 -24.56
N ASN A 8 -16.37 53.20 -25.31
CA ASN A 8 -16.00 51.78 -25.44
C ASN A 8 -15.72 51.24 -24.03
N ARG A 9 -16.68 50.49 -23.49
CA ARG A 9 -16.43 49.56 -22.39
C ARG A 9 -15.94 48.26 -23.01
N GLU A 10 -15.00 47.62 -22.35
CA GLU A 10 -14.71 46.20 -22.60
C GLU A 10 -16.00 45.40 -22.35
N PRO A 11 -16.24 44.29 -23.09
CA PRO A 11 -17.40 43.46 -22.86
C PRO A 11 -17.40 42.93 -21.41
N LEU A 12 -18.55 43.04 -20.74
CA LEU A 12 -18.74 42.46 -19.42
C LEU A 12 -18.75 40.93 -19.58
N ALA A 13 -17.85 40.26 -18.85
CA ALA A 13 -17.77 38.79 -18.85
C ALA A 13 -18.52 38.18 -17.66
N CYS A 14 -18.76 38.97 -16.61
CA CYS A 14 -19.39 38.54 -15.37
C CYS A 14 -20.13 39.70 -14.68
N VAL A 15 -21.27 39.38 -14.07
CA VAL A 15 -22.09 40.25 -13.23
C VAL A 15 -22.23 39.61 -11.85
N VAL A 16 -22.11 40.42 -10.78
CA VAL A 16 -22.37 40.00 -9.40
C VAL A 16 -23.57 40.77 -8.85
N VAL A 17 -24.68 40.06 -8.66
CA VAL A 17 -25.94 40.59 -8.10
C VAL A 17 -25.88 40.50 -6.58
N ARG A 18 -26.31 41.54 -5.86
CA ARG A 18 -26.48 41.53 -4.40
C ARG A 18 -27.91 41.89 -4.01
N GLY A 19 -28.42 41.28 -2.94
CA GLY A 19 -29.66 41.67 -2.26
C GLY A 19 -30.98 41.40 -3.01
N GLY A 20 -30.97 41.29 -4.33
CA GLY A 20 -32.14 40.93 -5.15
C GLY A 20 -32.39 39.41 -5.26
N GLY A 21 -31.42 38.57 -4.91
CA GLY A 21 -31.51 37.11 -5.05
C GLY A 21 -31.93 36.68 -6.46
N VAL A 22 -32.84 35.70 -6.54
CA VAL A 22 -33.38 35.17 -7.81
C VAL A 22 -34.01 36.28 -8.69
N ALA A 23 -34.67 37.27 -8.09
CA ALA A 23 -35.31 38.36 -8.84
C ALA A 23 -34.32 39.28 -9.59
N GLY A 24 -33.03 39.26 -9.22
CA GLY A 24 -31.97 39.95 -9.96
C GLY A 24 -31.29 39.10 -11.04
N LEU A 25 -31.62 37.81 -11.17
CA LEU A 25 -31.02 36.92 -12.18
C LEU A 25 -31.41 37.36 -13.60
N ALA A 26 -32.67 37.73 -13.81
CA ALA A 26 -33.18 38.21 -15.11
C ALA A 26 -32.39 39.42 -15.63
N ASP A 27 -32.16 40.43 -14.78
CA ASP A 27 -31.36 41.62 -15.12
C ASP A 27 -29.91 41.24 -15.47
N ALA A 28 -29.27 40.40 -14.67
CA ALA A 28 -27.90 39.94 -14.93
C ALA A 28 -27.77 39.14 -16.24
N VAL A 29 -28.75 38.29 -16.56
CA VAL A 29 -28.81 37.59 -17.85
C VAL A 29 -29.01 38.58 -19.00
N HIS A 30 -29.97 39.51 -18.90
CA HIS A 30 -30.19 40.54 -19.93
C HIS A 30 -28.98 41.49 -20.14
N ARG A 31 -28.13 41.67 -19.13
CA ARG A 31 -26.89 42.48 -19.22
C ARG A 31 -25.71 41.75 -19.88
N LEU A 32 -25.77 40.42 -20.00
CA LEU A 32 -24.66 39.58 -20.48
C LEU A 32 -24.99 38.78 -21.75
N ALA A 33 -26.23 38.38 -21.96
CA ALA A 33 -26.58 37.35 -22.93
C ALA A 33 -26.78 37.90 -24.37
N PRO A 34 -26.27 37.20 -25.39
CA PRO A 34 -26.74 37.36 -26.78
C PRO A 34 -28.16 36.77 -26.93
N PRO A 35 -28.85 36.99 -28.07
CA PRO A 35 -30.12 36.30 -28.35
C PRO A 35 -29.93 34.79 -28.35
N LEU A 36 -30.64 34.10 -27.45
CA LEU A 36 -30.65 32.64 -27.31
C LEU A 36 -31.81 32.05 -28.13
N SER A 37 -31.65 30.84 -28.67
CA SER A 37 -32.73 30.11 -29.35
C SER A 37 -32.42 28.62 -29.52
N GLY A 38 -33.44 27.82 -29.79
CA GLY A 38 -33.30 26.37 -30.04
C GLY A 38 -33.30 25.53 -28.77
N PRO A 39 -32.65 24.34 -28.76
CA PRO A 39 -32.53 23.52 -27.57
C PRO A 39 -31.48 24.06 -26.59
N ALA A 40 -31.70 23.81 -25.29
CA ALA A 40 -30.83 24.21 -24.19
C ALA A 40 -30.61 23.10 -23.16
N VAL A 41 -29.40 23.02 -22.59
CA VAL A 41 -29.04 22.06 -21.54
C VAL A 41 -28.41 22.77 -20.35
N VAL A 42 -28.98 22.53 -19.16
CA VAL A 42 -28.60 23.14 -17.88
C VAL A 42 -27.96 22.08 -17.00
N LEU A 43 -26.63 22.07 -16.93
CA LEU A 43 -25.89 21.18 -16.05
C LEU A 43 -25.88 21.76 -14.64
N ALA A 44 -26.50 21.07 -13.68
CA ALA A 44 -26.60 21.53 -12.30
C ALA A 44 -25.97 20.53 -11.31
N ARG A 45 -25.34 21.05 -10.24
CA ARG A 45 -24.85 20.20 -9.14
C ARG A 45 -26.03 19.74 -8.27
N LEU A 46 -26.36 18.45 -8.32
CA LEU A 46 -27.48 17.87 -7.57
C LEU A 46 -27.04 17.05 -6.35
N CYS A 47 -25.74 16.84 -6.17
CA CYS A 47 -25.17 16.04 -5.08
C CYS A 47 -24.92 16.85 -3.79
N GLN A 48 -24.99 16.14 -2.66
CA GLN A 48 -24.65 16.66 -1.33
C GLN A 48 -23.12 16.82 -1.18
N PRO A 49 -22.59 17.75 -0.35
CA PRO A 49 -23.27 18.49 0.72
C PRO A 49 -24.08 19.73 0.31
N THR A 50 -23.99 20.18 -0.94
CA THR A 50 -24.65 21.42 -1.35
C THR A 50 -25.11 21.34 -2.81
N PRO A 51 -26.36 20.90 -3.06
CA PRO A 51 -26.96 21.03 -4.38
C PRO A 51 -27.22 22.50 -4.72
N ALA A 52 -27.31 22.80 -6.01
CA ALA A 52 -27.84 24.08 -6.51
C ALA A 52 -29.32 24.23 -6.13
N SER A 53 -29.76 25.44 -5.82
CA SER A 53 -31.15 25.74 -5.48
C SER A 53 -32.08 25.49 -6.66
N ALA A 54 -33.14 24.68 -6.46
CA ALA A 54 -34.19 24.48 -7.46
C ALA A 54 -34.79 25.81 -7.96
N ALA A 55 -34.93 26.82 -7.11
CA ALA A 55 -35.43 28.14 -7.51
C ALA A 55 -34.50 28.86 -8.51
N VAL A 56 -33.18 28.69 -8.38
CA VAL A 56 -32.21 29.24 -9.36
C VAL A 56 -32.29 28.46 -10.66
N VAL A 57 -32.38 27.13 -10.61
CA VAL A 57 -32.51 26.28 -11.81
C VAL A 57 -33.83 26.56 -12.53
N HIS A 58 -34.94 26.73 -11.81
CA HIS A 58 -36.25 27.03 -12.38
C HIS A 58 -36.30 28.41 -13.05
N GLU A 59 -35.74 29.44 -12.41
CA GLU A 59 -35.64 30.77 -13.03
C GLU A 59 -34.74 30.75 -14.28
N VAL A 60 -33.64 29.99 -14.29
CA VAL A 60 -32.83 29.77 -15.51
C VAL A 60 -33.66 29.11 -16.62
N VAL A 61 -34.46 28.09 -16.31
CA VAL A 61 -35.34 27.42 -17.29
C VAL A 61 -36.41 28.39 -17.82
N ASP A 62 -37.06 29.16 -16.95
CA ASP A 62 -38.08 30.13 -17.33
C ASP A 62 -37.50 31.24 -18.23
N LEU A 63 -36.32 31.77 -17.88
CA LEU A 63 -35.59 32.78 -18.68
C LEU A 63 -35.11 32.23 -20.04
N LEU A 64 -34.66 30.97 -20.12
CA LEU A 64 -34.30 30.32 -21.38
C LEU A 64 -35.51 30.23 -22.33
N ILE A 65 -36.68 29.86 -21.80
CA ILE A 65 -37.92 29.73 -22.57
C ILE A 65 -38.45 31.11 -22.97
N GLU A 66 -38.36 32.11 -22.08
CA GLU A 66 -38.74 33.51 -22.37
C GLU A 66 -37.80 34.16 -23.40
N ALA A 67 -36.52 33.74 -23.47
CA ALA A 67 -35.59 34.14 -24.52
C ALA A 67 -35.82 33.46 -25.88
N GLY A 68 -36.58 32.36 -25.93
CA GLY A 68 -36.90 31.63 -27.17
C GLY A 68 -36.31 30.22 -27.31
N CYS A 69 -35.86 29.60 -26.21
CA CYS A 69 -35.49 28.19 -26.22
C CYS A 69 -36.74 27.30 -26.18
N VAL A 70 -36.76 26.23 -26.99
CA VAL A 70 -37.96 25.38 -27.20
C VAL A 70 -37.93 24.04 -26.47
N GLU A 71 -36.73 23.53 -26.21
CA GLU A 71 -36.47 22.28 -25.51
C GLU A 71 -35.42 22.58 -24.44
N VAL A 72 -35.76 22.40 -23.15
CA VAL A 72 -34.83 22.67 -22.05
C VAL A 72 -34.68 21.40 -21.20
N SER A 73 -33.45 20.89 -21.15
CA SER A 73 -33.06 19.76 -20.30
C SER A 73 -32.25 20.24 -19.11
N VAL A 74 -32.51 19.68 -17.92
CA VAL A 74 -31.64 19.82 -16.74
C VAL A 74 -30.85 18.53 -16.59
N GLY A 75 -29.53 18.62 -16.79
CA GLY A 75 -28.60 17.50 -16.80
C GLY A 75 -27.79 17.37 -15.51
N SER A 76 -27.51 16.13 -15.12
CA SER A 76 -26.50 15.80 -14.10
C SER A 76 -25.98 14.38 -14.35
N ALA A 77 -24.93 13.96 -13.63
CA ALA A 77 -24.36 12.61 -13.75
C ALA A 77 -24.16 11.99 -12.37
N LEU A 78 -24.25 10.66 -12.27
CA LEU A 78 -23.72 9.94 -11.11
C LEU A 78 -22.19 9.83 -11.23
N LEU A 79 -21.47 10.55 -10.37
CA LEU A 79 -20.03 10.34 -10.17
C LEU A 79 -19.81 9.12 -9.27
N ALA A 80 -18.57 8.59 -9.20
CA ALA A 80 -18.22 7.52 -8.27
C ALA A 80 -18.50 7.94 -6.82
N TYR A 81 -18.21 9.21 -6.49
CA TYR A 81 -18.48 9.79 -5.17
C TYR A 81 -19.96 9.70 -4.76
N ASP A 82 -20.90 9.75 -5.71
CA ASP A 82 -22.33 9.69 -5.44
C ASP A 82 -22.81 8.24 -5.26
N ARG A 83 -22.25 7.33 -6.05
CA ARG A 83 -22.44 5.87 -5.89
C ARG A 83 -21.87 5.36 -4.57
N ASP A 84 -20.69 5.84 -4.17
CA ASP A 84 -20.02 5.48 -2.91
C ASP A 84 -20.83 5.95 -1.69
N ARG A 85 -21.53 7.10 -1.80
CA ARG A 85 -22.51 7.62 -0.83
C ARG A 85 -23.85 6.86 -0.82
N GLY A 86 -24.10 6.00 -1.81
CA GLY A 86 -25.30 5.17 -1.91
C GLY A 86 -26.40 5.68 -2.84
N HIS A 87 -26.19 6.76 -3.60
CA HIS A 87 -27.17 7.25 -4.58
C HIS A 87 -27.22 6.33 -5.82
N GLN A 88 -28.44 6.05 -6.32
CA GLN A 88 -28.67 5.02 -7.35
C GLN A 88 -29.16 5.55 -8.70
N SER A 89 -29.72 6.77 -8.76
CA SER A 89 -30.04 7.45 -10.01
C SER A 89 -29.86 8.97 -9.92
N VAL A 90 -29.67 9.64 -11.07
CA VAL A 90 -29.74 11.11 -11.17
C VAL A 90 -31.14 11.64 -10.79
N TYR A 91 -32.20 10.85 -11.02
CA TYR A 91 -33.58 11.23 -10.68
C TYR A 91 -33.80 11.35 -9.16
N ASP A 92 -33.14 10.51 -8.36
CA ASP A 92 -33.18 10.61 -6.89
C ASP A 92 -32.50 11.91 -6.41
N LEU A 93 -31.33 12.24 -6.97
CA LEU A 93 -30.63 13.51 -6.70
C LEU A 93 -31.47 14.72 -7.12
N ALA A 94 -32.12 14.67 -8.28
CA ALA A 94 -33.04 15.71 -8.74
C ALA A 94 -34.21 15.93 -7.75
N GLN A 95 -34.83 14.85 -7.27
CA GLN A 95 -35.89 14.94 -6.27
C GLN A 95 -35.40 15.51 -4.92
N LEU A 96 -34.19 15.17 -4.48
CA LEU A 96 -33.56 15.70 -3.27
C LEU A 96 -33.21 17.19 -3.40
N ALA A 97 -32.80 17.64 -4.59
CA ALA A 97 -32.59 19.05 -4.91
C ALA A 97 -33.89 19.86 -5.06
N GLY A 98 -35.06 19.20 -5.12
CA GLY A 98 -36.37 19.83 -5.29
C GLY A 98 -36.86 19.93 -6.74
N LEU A 99 -36.11 19.40 -7.70
CA LEU A 99 -36.46 19.40 -9.12
C LEU A 99 -37.55 18.36 -9.43
N ARG A 100 -38.53 18.73 -10.27
CA ARG A 100 -39.73 17.92 -10.56
C ARG A 100 -40.14 17.89 -12.05
N GLY A 101 -39.31 18.40 -12.95
CA GLY A 101 -39.60 18.51 -14.40
C GLY A 101 -40.55 19.65 -14.77
N ARG A 102 -40.91 20.52 -13.81
CA ARG A 102 -41.64 21.77 -14.03
C ARG A 102 -41.14 22.90 -13.14
N THR A 103 -41.19 24.12 -13.66
CA THR A 103 -40.88 25.36 -12.92
C THR A 103 -42.08 25.87 -12.13
N GLU A 104 -41.87 26.85 -11.25
CA GLU A 104 -42.95 27.51 -10.51
C GLU A 104 -43.92 28.27 -11.45
N ARG A 105 -43.43 28.78 -12.60
CA ARG A 105 -44.27 29.35 -13.67
C ARG A 105 -44.97 28.28 -14.53
N GLY A 106 -44.83 27.00 -14.18
CA GLY A 106 -45.50 25.87 -14.81
C GLY A 106 -44.88 25.38 -16.13
N ARG A 107 -43.77 25.98 -16.58
CA ARG A 107 -43.03 25.51 -17.78
C ARG A 107 -42.52 24.09 -17.53
N ALA A 108 -42.40 23.30 -18.59
CA ALA A 108 -41.84 21.94 -18.53
C ALA A 108 -40.35 21.95 -18.89
N TYR A 109 -39.59 21.04 -18.28
CA TYR A 109 -38.20 20.74 -18.64
C TYR A 109 -37.91 19.27 -18.38
N ASP A 110 -37.01 18.69 -19.15
CA ASP A 110 -36.62 17.28 -19.01
C ASP A 110 -35.50 17.09 -17.99
N LEU A 111 -35.41 15.90 -17.39
CA LEU A 111 -34.35 15.52 -16.45
C LEU A 111 -33.47 14.45 -17.10
N VAL A 112 -32.19 14.75 -17.31
CA VAL A 112 -31.27 13.93 -18.11
C VAL A 112 -30.12 13.40 -17.25
N ASP A 113 -29.86 12.09 -17.33
CA ASP A 113 -28.63 11.48 -16.85
C ASP A 113 -27.55 11.58 -17.94
N LEU A 114 -26.60 12.50 -17.75
CA LEU A 114 -25.50 12.75 -18.67
C LEU A 114 -24.56 11.55 -18.82
N GLY A 115 -24.62 10.58 -17.90
CA GLY A 115 -23.86 9.33 -17.95
C GLY A 115 -24.53 8.20 -18.74
N ALA A 116 -25.78 8.36 -19.20
CA ALA A 116 -26.55 7.30 -19.87
C ALA A 116 -26.37 7.29 -21.40
N GLU A 117 -26.44 8.45 -22.05
CA GLU A 117 -26.23 8.60 -23.49
C GLU A 117 -24.91 9.32 -23.79
N LEU A 118 -24.03 8.64 -24.50
CA LEU A 118 -22.63 9.03 -24.64
C LEU A 118 -22.17 8.94 -26.10
N VAL A 119 -21.35 9.90 -26.51
CA VAL A 119 -20.64 9.93 -27.79
C VAL A 119 -19.14 10.14 -27.54
N GLU A 120 -18.31 9.80 -28.53
CA GLU A 120 -16.89 10.16 -28.49
C GLU A 120 -16.73 11.69 -28.49
N ALA A 121 -15.86 12.21 -27.64
CA ALA A 121 -15.65 13.65 -27.53
C ALA A 121 -15.08 14.24 -28.84
N PRO A 122 -15.72 15.28 -29.43
CA PRO A 122 -15.25 15.91 -30.66
C PRO A 122 -14.06 16.85 -30.38
N VAL A 123 -12.93 16.26 -30.00
CA VAL A 123 -11.72 16.95 -29.52
C VAL A 123 -10.46 16.42 -30.23
N PRO A 124 -9.42 17.26 -30.43
CA PRO A 124 -8.19 16.85 -31.11
C PRO A 124 -7.40 15.83 -30.28
N GLN A 125 -6.53 15.05 -30.95
CA GLN A 125 -5.70 14.00 -30.33
C GLN A 125 -4.80 14.49 -29.17
N THR A 126 -4.54 15.79 -29.10
CA THR A 126 -3.77 16.44 -28.04
C THR A 126 -4.52 16.54 -26.69
N ALA A 127 -5.85 16.55 -26.72
CA ALA A 127 -6.76 16.68 -25.59
C ALA A 127 -6.96 15.34 -24.86
N VAL A 128 -6.94 15.33 -23.52
CA VAL A 128 -7.11 14.13 -22.70
C VAL A 128 -8.44 13.41 -22.97
N LEU A 129 -9.47 14.16 -23.34
CA LEU A 129 -10.78 13.63 -23.74
C LEU A 129 -10.83 12.93 -25.11
N HIS A 130 -9.76 12.94 -25.92
CA HIS A 130 -9.77 12.23 -27.21
C HIS A 130 -9.97 10.72 -27.04
N GLY A 131 -10.88 10.12 -27.81
CA GLY A 131 -11.29 8.72 -27.65
C GLY A 131 -12.08 8.43 -26.37
N ARG A 132 -12.58 9.47 -25.67
CA ARG A 132 -13.34 9.32 -24.39
C ARG A 132 -14.82 9.68 -24.56
N PRO A 133 -15.72 9.04 -23.79
CA PRO A 133 -17.14 9.33 -23.82
C PRO A 133 -17.50 10.63 -23.08
N VAL A 134 -18.33 11.44 -23.72
CA VAL A 134 -19.00 12.63 -23.17
C VAL A 134 -20.49 12.57 -23.47
N SER A 135 -21.32 13.33 -22.75
CA SER A 135 -22.77 13.28 -22.92
C SER A 135 -23.21 13.74 -24.33
N SER A 136 -24.06 12.92 -24.98
CA SER A 136 -24.68 13.22 -26.28
C SER A 136 -25.45 14.54 -26.27
N VAL A 137 -26.10 14.87 -25.15
CA VAL A 137 -26.88 16.10 -24.98
C VAL A 137 -25.94 17.30 -24.86
N TRP A 138 -24.86 17.18 -24.08
CA TRP A 138 -23.89 18.29 -23.96
C TRP A 138 -23.20 18.60 -25.29
N THR A 139 -22.84 17.61 -26.09
CA THR A 139 -22.18 17.85 -27.39
C THR A 139 -23.09 18.53 -28.40
N HIS A 140 -24.32 18.03 -28.58
CA HIS A 140 -25.20 18.46 -29.68
C HIS A 140 -26.05 19.70 -29.37
N THR A 141 -26.30 20.01 -28.09
CA THR A 141 -27.11 21.18 -27.73
C THR A 141 -26.33 22.49 -27.90
N ALA A 142 -26.96 23.48 -28.56
CA ALA A 142 -26.34 24.76 -28.88
C ALA A 142 -26.26 25.72 -27.67
N THR A 143 -27.31 25.79 -26.84
CA THR A 143 -27.34 26.62 -25.63
C THR A 143 -26.92 25.77 -24.42
N ARG A 144 -25.69 25.93 -23.95
CA ARG A 144 -25.11 25.16 -22.85
C ARG A 144 -25.00 26.01 -21.60
N VAL A 145 -25.44 25.50 -20.46
CA VAL A 145 -25.51 26.26 -19.20
C VAL A 145 -24.92 25.45 -18.05
N VAL A 146 -24.16 26.08 -17.16
CA VAL A 146 -23.67 25.46 -15.91
C VAL A 146 -24.19 26.24 -14.72
N VAL A 147 -24.91 25.56 -13.81
CA VAL A 147 -25.37 26.10 -12.52
C VAL A 147 -24.56 25.43 -11.40
N GLY A 148 -23.45 26.08 -11.05
CA GLY A 148 -22.61 25.69 -9.92
C GLY A 148 -23.17 26.20 -8.60
N ARG A 149 -22.68 25.66 -7.48
CA ARG A 149 -23.01 26.10 -6.12
C ARG A 149 -21.74 26.57 -5.41
N ALA A 150 -21.79 27.74 -4.78
CA ALA A 150 -20.67 28.29 -4.03
C ALA A 150 -20.39 27.46 -2.76
N VAL A 151 -19.25 26.77 -2.72
CA VAL A 151 -18.80 26.00 -1.55
C VAL A 151 -17.31 26.18 -1.30
N THR A 152 -16.89 26.12 -0.03
CA THR A 152 -15.49 25.85 0.32
C THR A 152 -15.22 24.34 0.33
N ASP A 153 -13.99 23.95 0.07
CA ASP A 153 -13.61 22.55 -0.17
C ASP A 153 -12.28 22.21 0.55
N LEU A 154 -12.17 21.03 1.14
CA LEU A 154 -10.96 20.68 1.92
C LEU A 154 -9.76 20.38 1.02
N VAL A 155 -9.99 19.89 -0.19
CA VAL A 155 -8.96 19.55 -1.18
C VAL A 155 -8.63 20.79 -2.00
N ASP A 156 -9.62 21.34 -2.68
CA ASP A 156 -9.44 22.44 -3.64
C ASP A 156 -9.63 23.83 -3.02
N GLY A 157 -10.05 23.94 -1.76
CA GLY A 157 -10.24 25.23 -1.07
C GLY A 157 -11.59 25.87 -1.39
N TYR A 158 -12.00 25.84 -2.66
CA TYR A 158 -13.36 26.13 -3.09
C TYR A 158 -13.73 25.37 -4.37
N ALA A 159 -15.03 25.23 -4.61
CA ALA A 159 -15.57 24.69 -5.84
C ALA A 159 -16.77 25.52 -6.33
N GLY A 160 -16.97 25.55 -7.65
CA GLY A 160 -18.00 26.34 -8.32
C GLY A 160 -18.45 25.71 -9.64
N CYS A 161 -18.46 26.51 -10.72
CA CYS A 161 -18.88 26.08 -12.05
C CYS A 161 -17.92 25.06 -12.67
N LEU A 162 -16.60 25.18 -12.50
CA LEU A 162 -15.64 24.25 -13.09
C LEU A 162 -15.78 22.83 -12.54
N ALA A 163 -15.99 22.70 -11.22
CA ALA A 163 -16.24 21.41 -10.57
C ALA A 163 -17.59 20.79 -10.99
N THR A 164 -18.54 21.63 -11.40
CA THR A 164 -19.87 21.21 -11.84
C THR A 164 -19.83 20.74 -13.30
N LEU A 165 -19.12 21.47 -14.18
CA LEU A 165 -18.92 21.16 -15.60
C LEU A 165 -18.37 19.74 -15.86
N LEU A 166 -17.58 19.18 -14.93
CA LEU A 166 -17.06 17.81 -15.00
C LEU A 166 -18.14 16.74 -15.22
N GLY A 167 -19.39 16.98 -14.78
CA GLY A 167 -20.51 16.06 -15.02
C GLY A 167 -20.91 15.86 -16.49
N ALA A 168 -20.34 16.63 -17.43
CA ALA A 168 -20.55 16.44 -18.87
C ALA A 168 -19.69 15.31 -19.48
N ALA A 169 -18.68 14.83 -18.75
CA ALA A 169 -17.77 13.77 -19.15
C ALA A 169 -17.77 12.61 -18.13
N GLN A 170 -17.34 11.43 -18.55
CA GLN A 170 -17.05 10.35 -17.61
C GLN A 170 -15.69 10.54 -16.91
N GLU A 171 -15.51 9.90 -15.75
CA GLU A 171 -14.21 9.84 -15.05
C GLU A 171 -13.15 9.17 -15.95
N VAL A 172 -12.22 9.98 -16.49
CA VAL A 172 -11.12 9.50 -17.32
C VAL A 172 -10.03 8.90 -16.43
N ALA A 173 -9.90 7.57 -16.45
CA ALA A 173 -8.91 6.86 -15.64
C ALA A 173 -7.48 7.33 -15.94
N GLY A 174 -6.72 7.65 -14.87
CA GLY A 174 -5.34 8.13 -14.96
C GLY A 174 -5.18 9.63 -15.25
N ALA A 175 -6.24 10.34 -15.62
CA ALA A 175 -6.20 11.79 -15.84
C ALA A 175 -6.59 12.58 -14.58
N GLU A 176 -6.06 13.80 -14.43
CA GLU A 176 -6.54 14.73 -13.41
C GLU A 176 -7.83 15.41 -13.87
N GLY A 177 -8.84 15.53 -13.00
CA GLY A 177 -10.08 16.24 -13.32
C GLY A 177 -9.86 17.70 -13.75
N ALA A 178 -8.78 18.33 -13.28
CA ALA A 178 -8.37 19.66 -13.70
C ALA A 178 -7.99 19.73 -15.19
N ASP A 179 -7.38 18.68 -15.75
CA ASP A 179 -7.05 18.59 -17.17
C ASP A 179 -8.31 18.28 -18.02
N VAL A 180 -9.25 17.47 -17.51
CA VAL A 180 -10.57 17.22 -18.15
C VAL A 180 -11.41 18.50 -18.21
N ALA A 181 -11.43 19.30 -17.13
CA ALA A 181 -12.16 20.57 -17.09
C ALA A 181 -11.65 21.56 -18.16
N VAL A 182 -10.32 21.63 -18.37
CA VAL A 182 -9.74 22.52 -19.40
C VAL A 182 -10.13 22.09 -20.81
N ASP A 183 -10.13 20.79 -21.11
CA ASP A 183 -10.56 20.30 -22.43
C ASP A 183 -12.05 20.61 -22.69
N LEU A 184 -12.91 20.46 -21.67
CA LEU A 184 -14.34 20.84 -21.75
C LEU A 184 -14.50 22.35 -22.01
N LEU A 185 -13.76 23.22 -21.31
CA LEU A 185 -13.76 24.66 -21.58
C LEU A 185 -13.26 25.00 -22.99
N THR A 186 -12.26 24.28 -23.48
CA THR A 186 -11.58 24.61 -24.75
C THR A 186 -12.39 24.17 -25.97
N HIS A 187 -13.10 23.04 -25.89
CA HIS A 187 -13.75 22.41 -27.05
C HIS A 187 -15.28 22.30 -26.93
N LEU A 188 -15.82 22.27 -25.71
CA LEU A 188 -17.27 22.18 -25.44
C LEU A 188 -17.73 23.24 -24.42
N PRO A 189 -17.36 24.54 -24.58
CA PRO A 189 -17.63 25.57 -23.60
C PRO A 189 -19.12 25.78 -23.34
N PRO A 190 -19.51 26.21 -22.12
CA PRO A 190 -20.84 26.71 -21.84
C PRO A 190 -21.10 28.06 -22.53
N THR A 191 -22.35 28.32 -22.88
CA THR A 191 -22.85 29.61 -23.38
C THR A 191 -22.98 30.64 -22.25
N PHE A 192 -23.40 30.20 -21.06
CA PHE A 192 -23.34 31.00 -19.83
C PHE A 192 -23.22 30.13 -18.57
N VAL A 193 -22.82 30.76 -17.48
CA VAL A 193 -22.62 30.15 -16.17
C VAL A 193 -23.33 30.93 -15.08
N VAL A 194 -23.81 30.23 -14.06
CA VAL A 194 -24.40 30.80 -12.84
C VAL A 194 -23.76 30.11 -11.64
N VAL A 195 -23.15 30.87 -10.74
CA VAL A 195 -22.84 30.37 -9.39
C VAL A 195 -23.98 30.80 -8.47
N ASP A 196 -24.72 29.81 -7.98
CA ASP A 196 -25.62 29.97 -6.85
C ASP A 196 -24.79 30.25 -5.59
N ALA A 197 -24.75 31.52 -5.21
CA ALA A 197 -24.11 32.03 -4.00
C ALA A 197 -25.15 32.60 -3.01
N LEU A 198 -26.43 32.21 -3.12
CA LEU A 198 -27.48 32.76 -2.26
C LEU A 198 -27.22 32.40 -0.79
N ARG A 199 -26.84 31.14 -0.54
CA ARG A 199 -26.46 30.59 0.76
C ARG A 199 -25.23 29.66 0.65
N PRO A 200 -24.02 30.17 0.34
CA PRO A 200 -22.81 29.36 0.27
C PRO A 200 -22.62 28.48 1.51
N SER A 201 -22.13 27.26 1.31
CA SER A 201 -21.70 26.38 2.39
C SER A 201 -20.21 26.57 2.63
N VAL A 202 -19.87 27.09 3.81
CA VAL A 202 -18.51 27.46 4.20
C VAL A 202 -18.00 26.55 5.33
N GLY A 203 -16.71 26.67 5.67
CA GLY A 203 -16.02 25.81 6.64
C GLY A 203 -14.89 25.02 5.98
N ALA A 204 -14.48 23.92 6.63
CA ALA A 204 -13.38 23.08 6.15
C ALA A 204 -13.70 22.31 4.85
N ASP A 205 -14.97 21.90 4.65
CA ASP A 205 -15.40 20.96 3.61
C ASP A 205 -16.79 21.26 3.01
N GLY A 206 -17.39 22.42 3.33
CA GLY A 206 -18.81 22.67 3.06
C GLY A 206 -19.69 21.83 3.98
N ALA A 207 -19.61 22.09 5.29
CA ALA A 207 -19.76 21.09 6.33
C ALA A 207 -21.10 20.35 6.44
N ARG A 208 -21.05 19.18 7.12
CA ARG A 208 -22.16 18.25 7.42
C ARG A 208 -23.43 18.92 7.96
N LEU A 209 -23.28 19.98 8.74
CA LEU A 209 -24.34 20.96 9.00
C LEU A 209 -23.82 22.23 8.32
N PRO A 210 -24.42 22.68 7.20
CA PRO A 210 -23.89 23.86 6.54
C PRO A 210 -24.12 25.07 7.45
N ASP A 211 -23.06 25.82 7.75
CA ASP A 211 -23.18 27.23 8.11
C ASP A 211 -23.57 27.96 6.81
N PRO A 212 -24.86 28.24 6.56
CA PRO A 212 -25.35 28.58 5.24
C PRO A 212 -25.47 30.10 5.20
N VAL A 213 -24.36 30.77 4.90
CA VAL A 213 -24.27 32.23 5.02
C VAL A 213 -25.20 32.89 4.01
N ASP A 214 -26.33 33.43 4.49
CA ASP A 214 -27.30 34.10 3.64
C ASP A 214 -26.73 35.43 3.15
N SER A 215 -26.22 35.40 1.90
CA SER A 215 -25.55 36.53 1.29
C SER A 215 -26.45 37.25 0.27
N GLY A 216 -27.47 36.55 -0.25
CA GLY A 216 -28.33 37.04 -1.32
C GLY A 216 -27.59 37.33 -2.63
N ILE A 217 -26.44 36.69 -2.87
CA ILE A 217 -25.58 36.90 -4.05
C ILE A 217 -25.85 35.88 -5.15
N LEU A 218 -25.81 36.33 -6.40
CA LEU A 218 -25.62 35.47 -7.57
C LEU A 218 -24.43 35.98 -8.40
N VAL A 219 -23.63 35.06 -8.92
CA VAL A 219 -22.59 35.35 -9.93
C VAL A 219 -23.09 34.79 -11.25
N VAL A 220 -23.18 35.63 -12.28
CA VAL A 220 -23.62 35.24 -13.63
C VAL A 220 -22.53 35.64 -14.61
N GLY A 221 -22.20 34.82 -15.59
CA GLY A 221 -21.13 35.12 -16.54
C GLY A 221 -21.25 34.38 -17.87
N THR A 222 -20.49 34.82 -18.86
CA THR A 222 -20.27 34.12 -20.13
C THR A 222 -18.96 33.31 -20.13
N ASP A 223 -18.11 33.51 -19.13
CA ASP A 223 -16.85 32.76 -18.93
C ASP A 223 -16.82 32.11 -17.54
N ALA A 224 -16.59 30.79 -17.51
CA ALA A 224 -16.57 29.98 -16.29
C ALA A 224 -15.37 30.28 -15.38
N LEU A 225 -14.23 30.66 -15.95
CA LEU A 225 -12.99 30.95 -15.23
C LEU A 225 -13.01 32.36 -14.63
N VAL A 226 -13.71 33.31 -15.26
CA VAL A 226 -14.05 34.61 -14.66
C VAL A 226 -15.05 34.42 -13.52
N ALA A 227 -16.12 33.63 -13.70
CA ALA A 227 -17.11 33.40 -12.66
C ALA A 227 -16.52 32.69 -11.43
N ASP A 228 -15.72 31.63 -11.60
CA ASP A 228 -15.04 30.96 -10.48
C ASP A 228 -13.89 31.82 -9.91
N SER A 229 -13.34 32.80 -10.64
CA SER A 229 -12.44 33.82 -10.06
C SER A 229 -13.19 34.85 -9.20
N ALA A 230 -14.40 35.26 -9.60
CA ALA A 230 -15.26 36.13 -8.80
C ALA A 230 -15.74 35.43 -7.52
N LEU A 231 -16.08 34.15 -7.61
CA LEU A 231 -16.40 33.29 -6.47
C LEU A 231 -15.26 33.23 -5.45
N ALA A 232 -14.00 33.09 -5.89
CA ALA A 232 -12.84 33.07 -5.00
C ALA A 232 -12.74 34.36 -4.16
N ALA A 233 -12.92 35.52 -4.79
CA ALA A 233 -12.94 36.82 -4.09
C ALA A 233 -14.09 36.92 -3.08
N LEU A 234 -15.29 36.47 -3.45
CA LEU A 234 -16.45 36.44 -2.55
C LEU A 234 -16.27 35.49 -1.35
N LEU A 235 -15.53 34.39 -1.51
CA LEU A 235 -15.17 33.46 -0.43
C LEU A 235 -13.91 33.90 0.36
N GLY A 236 -13.28 35.02 0.00
CA GLY A 236 -12.09 35.55 0.68
C GLY A 236 -10.81 34.75 0.42
N VAL A 237 -10.72 34.01 -0.69
CA VAL A 237 -9.56 33.18 -1.06
C VAL A 237 -8.92 33.62 -2.37
N ASP A 238 -7.64 33.29 -2.55
CA ASP A 238 -6.99 33.39 -3.86
C ASP A 238 -7.61 32.40 -4.85
N ARG A 239 -7.80 32.81 -6.11
CA ARG A 239 -8.36 31.95 -7.16
C ARG A 239 -7.50 30.70 -7.46
N SER A 240 -6.19 30.77 -7.23
CA SER A 240 -5.27 29.62 -7.28
C SER A 240 -5.44 28.65 -6.10
N ALA A 241 -6.42 28.88 -5.22
CA ALA A 241 -6.89 27.84 -4.32
C ALA A 241 -7.40 26.63 -5.13
N SER A 242 -8.45 26.75 -5.97
CA SER A 242 -8.97 25.58 -6.69
C SER A 242 -7.95 25.04 -7.68
N ARG A 243 -7.70 23.72 -7.68
CA ARG A 243 -6.80 23.10 -8.65
C ARG A 243 -7.36 23.19 -10.06
N LEU A 244 -8.68 23.11 -10.21
CA LEU A 244 -9.38 23.34 -11.48
C LEU A 244 -9.10 24.75 -12.02
N THR A 245 -9.32 25.78 -11.19
CA THR A 245 -9.05 27.19 -11.56
C THR A 245 -7.57 27.44 -11.83
N GLN A 246 -6.67 26.93 -10.98
CA GLN A 246 -5.22 27.06 -11.16
C GLN A 246 -4.80 26.47 -12.50
N ARG A 247 -5.18 25.22 -12.79
CA ARG A 247 -4.81 24.51 -14.02
C ARG A 247 -5.39 25.17 -15.27
N ALA A 248 -6.61 25.70 -15.19
CA ALA A 248 -7.20 26.47 -16.27
C ALA A 248 -6.43 27.78 -16.53
N VAL A 249 -6.01 28.50 -15.48
CA VAL A 249 -5.17 29.71 -15.64
C VAL A 249 -3.76 29.40 -16.17
N GLU A 250 -3.18 28.26 -15.79
CA GLU A 250 -1.88 27.78 -16.31
C GLU A 250 -1.92 27.46 -17.81
N ARG A 251 -3.05 26.93 -18.30
CA ARG A 251 -3.19 26.42 -19.68
C ARG A 251 -3.84 27.39 -20.66
N LEU A 252 -4.85 28.13 -20.22
CA LEU A 252 -5.61 29.08 -21.04
C LEU A 252 -5.14 30.54 -20.82
N GLY A 253 -4.27 30.77 -19.85
CA GLY A 253 -3.89 32.09 -19.37
C GLY A 253 -4.90 32.66 -18.37
N SER A 254 -4.64 33.89 -17.90
CA SER A 254 -5.66 34.62 -17.13
C SER A 254 -6.79 35.05 -18.07
N PRO A 255 -8.08 34.81 -17.72
CA PRO A 255 -9.19 35.15 -18.61
C PRO A 255 -9.31 36.66 -18.77
N ALA A 256 -9.73 37.09 -19.96
CA ALA A 256 -9.95 38.50 -20.28
C ALA A 256 -11.43 38.87 -20.08
N GLY A 257 -11.70 39.92 -19.31
CA GLY A 257 -13.06 40.41 -19.10
C GLY A 257 -13.21 41.24 -17.82
N VAL A 258 -14.29 42.03 -17.76
CA VAL A 258 -14.64 42.84 -16.60
C VAL A 258 -15.73 42.13 -15.77
N VAL A 259 -15.59 42.20 -14.45
CA VAL A 259 -16.61 41.81 -13.48
C VAL A 259 -17.36 43.06 -13.00
N ASP A 260 -18.68 43.10 -13.18
CA ASP A 260 -19.54 44.22 -12.80
C ASP A 260 -20.39 43.88 -11.56
N GLY A 261 -20.05 44.49 -10.42
CA GLY A 261 -20.70 44.26 -9.12
C GLY A 261 -19.72 44.35 -7.95
N GLU A 262 -20.21 44.15 -6.73
CA GLU A 262 -19.38 44.27 -5.53
C GLU A 262 -18.77 42.91 -5.12
N LEU A 263 -17.44 42.83 -5.13
CA LEU A 263 -16.63 41.65 -4.80
C LEU A 263 -16.10 41.63 -3.35
N SER A 264 -16.70 42.37 -2.43
CA SER A 264 -16.32 42.28 -1.00
C SER A 264 -16.66 40.89 -0.44
N ALA A 265 -15.78 40.31 0.37
CA ALA A 265 -15.95 38.95 0.86
C ALA A 265 -17.24 38.78 1.70
N VAL A 266 -17.89 37.64 1.53
CA VAL A 266 -19.12 37.27 2.24
C VAL A 266 -18.86 37.18 3.75
N VAL A 267 -19.61 37.95 4.54
CA VAL A 267 -19.39 38.09 5.98
C VAL A 267 -19.63 36.77 6.69
N GLY A 268 -18.56 36.21 7.29
CA GLY A 268 -18.60 34.90 7.94
C GLY A 268 -18.12 33.74 7.07
N ALA A 269 -17.77 33.97 5.80
CA ALA A 269 -17.12 32.94 4.98
C ALA A 269 -15.78 32.51 5.59
N ARG A 270 -15.57 31.19 5.66
CA ARG A 270 -14.36 30.53 6.18
C ARG A 270 -13.95 29.41 5.25
N SER A 271 -12.65 29.26 5.03
CA SER A 271 -12.06 28.17 4.25
C SER A 271 -11.11 27.35 5.11
N ALA A 272 -10.89 26.08 4.73
CA ALA A 272 -9.91 25.21 5.36
C ALA A 272 -8.53 25.88 5.52
N HIS A 273 -7.90 25.70 6.70
CA HIS A 273 -6.59 26.26 7.00
C HIS A 273 -5.55 25.81 5.93
N PRO A 274 -4.68 26.70 5.41
CA PRO A 274 -3.82 26.39 4.27
C PRO A 274 -2.94 25.13 4.42
N LEU A 275 -2.50 24.80 5.65
CA LEU A 275 -1.77 23.56 5.92
C LEU A 275 -2.64 22.31 5.73
N ALA A 276 -3.83 22.27 6.35
CA ALA A 276 -4.74 21.13 6.23
C ALA A 276 -5.14 20.90 4.76
N ARG A 277 -5.39 22.00 4.02
CA ARG A 277 -5.67 21.97 2.57
C ARG A 277 -4.48 21.46 1.75
N ALA A 278 -3.26 21.91 2.04
CA ALA A 278 -2.06 21.44 1.35
C ALA A 278 -1.83 19.94 1.59
N THR A 279 -2.02 19.46 2.83
CA THR A 279 -1.91 18.03 3.16
C THR A 279 -3.05 17.22 2.54
N ALA A 280 -4.28 17.75 2.48
CA ALA A 280 -5.40 17.10 1.80
C ALA A 280 -5.13 16.92 0.29
N ARG A 281 -4.53 17.90 -0.40
CA ARG A 281 -4.08 17.76 -1.80
C ARG A 281 -2.99 16.73 -1.98
N GLN A 282 -2.07 16.65 -1.03
CA GLN A 282 -0.99 15.67 -1.07
C GLN A 282 -1.56 14.25 -1.03
N VAL A 283 -2.54 13.99 -0.15
CA VAL A 283 -3.30 12.72 -0.12
C VAL A 283 -4.13 12.53 -1.40
N ALA A 284 -4.89 13.56 -1.82
CA ALA A 284 -5.64 13.59 -3.07
C ALA A 284 -4.74 13.90 -4.30
N SER A 285 -3.60 13.21 -4.40
CA SER A 285 -2.70 13.17 -5.57
C SER A 285 -2.78 11.83 -6.34
N ASP A 286 -3.68 10.95 -5.88
CA ASP A 286 -4.03 9.63 -6.39
C ASP A 286 -5.57 9.55 -6.40
N PRO A 287 -6.23 9.21 -7.52
CA PRO A 287 -7.69 9.19 -7.62
C PRO A 287 -8.38 8.27 -6.61
N ARG A 288 -7.70 7.21 -6.13
CA ARG A 288 -8.21 6.29 -5.12
C ARG A 288 -8.34 6.99 -3.76
N TRP A 289 -7.32 7.75 -3.39
CA TRP A 289 -7.26 8.52 -2.15
C TRP A 289 -8.13 9.78 -2.22
N GLU A 290 -8.20 10.44 -3.37
CA GLU A 290 -9.15 11.53 -3.64
C GLU A 290 -10.60 11.06 -3.49
N ARG A 291 -10.96 9.92 -4.08
CA ARG A 291 -12.28 9.29 -3.93
C ARG A 291 -12.60 8.94 -2.48
N MET A 292 -11.65 8.31 -1.79
CA MET A 292 -11.81 7.93 -0.39
C MET A 292 -12.00 9.16 0.52
N LEU A 293 -11.25 10.25 0.29
CA LEU A 293 -11.41 11.52 0.99
C LEU A 293 -12.76 12.16 0.66
N SER A 294 -13.09 12.35 -0.61
CA SER A 294 -14.35 12.96 -1.08
C SER A 294 -15.58 12.25 -0.49
N ALA A 295 -15.62 10.91 -0.54
CA ALA A 295 -16.72 10.11 -0.01
C ALA A 295 -16.79 10.08 1.54
N ALA A 296 -15.65 10.18 2.24
CA ALA A 296 -15.59 10.15 3.70
C ALA A 296 -15.77 11.53 4.35
N ILE A 297 -15.49 12.61 3.63
CA ILE A 297 -15.62 13.98 4.12
C ILE A 297 -16.98 14.54 3.74
N GLY A 298 -17.31 14.60 2.44
CA GLY A 298 -18.59 15.11 1.97
C GLY A 298 -19.74 14.13 2.23
N GLY A 299 -20.59 14.40 3.23
CA GLY A 299 -21.79 13.58 3.49
C GLY A 299 -22.68 14.02 4.66
N PRO A 300 -23.62 14.98 4.45
CA PRO A 300 -24.63 15.38 5.44
C PRO A 300 -25.85 14.47 5.48
N ASP A 301 -26.23 13.85 4.36
CA ASP A 301 -27.46 13.06 4.25
C ASP A 301 -27.40 11.80 5.14
N PRO A 302 -28.33 11.62 6.10
CA PRO A 302 -28.41 10.44 6.95
C PRO A 302 -29.05 9.23 6.25
N GLN A 303 -29.67 9.40 5.08
CA GLN A 303 -30.20 8.30 4.26
C GLN A 303 -29.15 7.79 3.25
N ALA A 304 -28.17 8.61 2.89
CA ALA A 304 -26.97 8.26 2.14
C ALA A 304 -26.02 7.37 2.98
N ALA A 305 -26.43 6.12 3.18
CA ALA A 305 -25.61 5.07 3.78
C ALA A 305 -24.53 4.63 2.77
N PRO A 306 -23.23 4.72 3.13
CA PRO A 306 -22.17 4.36 2.22
C PRO A 306 -22.23 2.86 1.86
N ALA A 307 -22.09 2.55 0.58
CA ALA A 307 -22.21 1.18 0.09
C ALA A 307 -21.07 0.26 0.58
N ASP A 308 -19.94 0.85 0.99
CA ASP A 308 -18.76 0.17 1.51
C ASP A 308 -18.58 0.43 3.02
N PRO A 309 -18.47 -0.61 3.87
CA PRO A 309 -18.30 -0.46 5.32
C PRO A 309 -16.93 0.12 5.73
N VAL A 310 -15.90 0.01 4.88
CA VAL A 310 -14.61 0.66 5.08
C VAL A 310 -14.76 2.17 4.88
N LEU A 311 -15.43 2.62 3.82
CA LEU A 311 -15.75 4.04 3.63
C LEU A 311 -16.63 4.57 4.77
N GLY A 312 -17.61 3.80 5.25
CA GLY A 312 -18.39 4.14 6.44
C GLY A 312 -17.55 4.30 7.71
N THR A 313 -16.54 3.46 7.90
CA THR A 313 -15.59 3.53 9.03
C THR A 313 -14.71 4.78 8.92
N ILE A 314 -14.20 5.09 7.73
CA ILE A 314 -13.33 6.25 7.48
C ILE A 314 -14.13 7.56 7.60
N ARG A 315 -15.37 7.62 7.09
CA ARG A 315 -16.33 8.72 7.30
C ARG A 315 -16.55 8.95 8.80
N GLY A 316 -16.80 7.88 9.57
CA GLY A 316 -16.96 7.94 11.02
C GLY A 316 -15.75 8.52 11.78
N LEU A 317 -14.53 8.39 11.25
CA LEU A 317 -13.30 8.93 11.83
C LEU A 317 -12.98 10.35 11.35
N LEU A 318 -13.18 10.65 10.07
CA LEU A 318 -12.85 11.96 9.49
C LEU A 318 -13.91 13.02 9.77
N THR A 319 -15.21 12.71 9.67
CA THR A 319 -16.28 13.69 9.86
C THR A 319 -16.18 14.48 11.19
N PRO A 320 -15.87 13.87 12.36
CA PRO A 320 -15.69 14.62 13.61
C PRO A 320 -14.44 15.52 13.62
N LEU A 321 -13.36 15.11 12.95
CA LEU A 321 -12.11 15.88 12.88
C LEU A 321 -12.24 17.09 11.95
N VAL A 322 -12.96 16.92 10.83
CA VAL A 322 -13.24 18.01 9.89
C VAL A 322 -14.22 19.02 10.51
N ALA A 323 -15.26 18.55 11.22
CA ALA A 323 -16.17 19.42 11.97
C ALA A 323 -15.49 20.19 13.13
N ALA A 324 -14.34 19.72 13.63
CA ALA A 324 -13.51 20.44 14.60
C ALA A 324 -12.48 21.39 13.94
N ALA A 325 -12.28 21.31 12.62
CA ALA A 325 -11.24 22.07 11.92
C ALA A 325 -11.54 23.57 11.71
N ASP A 326 -12.59 24.09 12.34
CA ASP A 326 -12.80 25.52 12.55
C ASP A 326 -12.08 26.06 13.81
N ASP A 327 -11.53 25.19 14.67
CA ASP A 327 -10.68 25.57 15.81
C ASP A 327 -9.23 25.06 15.68
N ALA A 328 -8.29 25.69 16.40
CA ALA A 328 -6.86 25.41 16.27
C ALA A 328 -6.43 23.99 16.73
N VAL A 329 -7.16 23.39 17.67
CA VAL A 329 -6.91 22.01 18.15
C VAL A 329 -7.42 21.00 17.13
N GLY A 330 -8.63 21.19 16.62
CA GLY A 330 -9.19 20.35 15.56
C GLY A 330 -8.40 20.45 14.25
N GLN A 331 -7.95 21.65 13.86
CA GLN A 331 -7.04 21.85 12.72
C GLN A 331 -5.72 21.10 12.90
N THR A 332 -5.14 21.12 14.11
CA THR A 332 -3.91 20.38 14.41
C THR A 332 -4.14 18.87 14.29
N ALA A 333 -5.26 18.36 14.84
CA ALA A 333 -5.61 16.94 14.77
C ALA A 333 -5.89 16.47 13.33
N LEU A 334 -6.68 17.23 12.55
CA LEU A 334 -6.95 16.94 11.15
C LEU A 334 -5.67 16.94 10.31
N THR A 335 -4.81 17.97 10.48
CA THR A 335 -3.53 18.06 9.76
C THR A 335 -2.60 16.90 10.11
N ALA A 336 -2.58 16.43 11.37
CA ALA A 336 -1.81 15.27 11.78
C ALA A 336 -2.33 13.96 11.15
N VAL A 337 -3.65 13.76 11.08
CA VAL A 337 -4.27 12.58 10.46
C VAL A 337 -4.07 12.57 8.94
N LEU A 338 -4.29 13.69 8.26
CA LEU A 338 -3.99 13.84 6.83
C LEU A 338 -2.48 13.67 6.57
N GLY A 339 -1.61 14.15 7.46
CA GLY A 339 -0.16 14.00 7.34
C GLY A 339 0.31 12.56 7.47
N ALA A 340 -0.32 11.78 8.36
CA ALA A 340 -0.09 10.34 8.47
C ALA A 340 -0.55 9.60 7.21
N ALA A 341 -1.71 9.95 6.64
CA ALA A 341 -2.19 9.40 5.38
C ALA A 341 -1.27 9.74 4.20
N ALA A 342 -0.82 11.00 4.09
CA ALA A 342 0.12 11.44 3.06
C ALA A 342 1.48 10.74 3.19
N GLY A 343 1.97 10.53 4.41
CA GLY A 343 3.19 9.78 4.69
C GLY A 343 3.07 8.30 4.29
N LEU A 344 1.92 7.67 4.54
CA LEU A 344 1.64 6.30 4.12
C LEU A 344 1.57 6.20 2.58
N GLN A 345 0.85 7.10 1.92
CA GLN A 345 0.72 7.15 0.47
C GLN A 345 2.08 7.36 -0.21
N LEU A 346 2.86 8.37 0.21
CA LEU A 346 4.23 8.58 -0.27
C LEU A 346 5.11 7.35 0.00
N GLY A 347 4.96 6.69 1.15
CA GLY A 347 5.66 5.44 1.45
C GLY A 347 5.34 4.33 0.43
N THR A 348 4.05 4.16 0.08
CA THR A 348 3.64 3.18 -0.95
C THR A 348 4.11 3.55 -2.35
N GLN A 349 4.09 4.83 -2.73
CA GLN A 349 4.57 5.32 -4.02
C GLN A 349 6.10 5.22 -4.15
N ALA A 350 6.84 5.52 -3.09
CA ALA A 350 8.29 5.33 -3.04
C ALA A 350 8.67 3.84 -3.07
N TRP A 351 7.87 2.97 -2.44
CA TRP A 351 8.07 1.53 -2.48
C TRP A 351 7.84 0.94 -3.88
N SER A 352 6.75 1.28 -4.58
CA SER A 352 6.55 0.83 -5.96
C SER A 352 7.61 1.42 -6.90
N THR A 353 7.89 2.72 -6.79
CA THR A 353 9.00 3.40 -7.50
C THR A 353 10.35 2.67 -7.33
N GLY A 354 10.69 2.27 -6.11
CA GLY A 354 12.00 1.69 -5.77
C GLY A 354 12.12 0.19 -6.01
N TYR A 355 11.06 -0.58 -5.76
CA TYR A 355 11.13 -2.05 -5.65
C TYR A 355 10.04 -2.82 -6.40
N ASP A 356 8.88 -2.21 -6.69
CA ASP A 356 7.79 -2.85 -7.46
C ASP A 356 7.29 -1.92 -8.57
N LYS A 357 8.16 -1.69 -9.56
CA LYS A 357 7.91 -0.81 -10.70
C LYS A 357 6.72 -1.25 -11.55
N GLY A 358 6.32 -2.53 -11.48
CA GLY A 358 5.13 -3.05 -12.15
C GLY A 358 3.80 -2.69 -11.47
N ALA A 359 3.84 -2.19 -10.23
CA ALA A 359 2.69 -1.69 -9.49
C ALA A 359 2.56 -0.15 -9.52
N VAL A 360 3.37 0.54 -10.34
CA VAL A 360 3.31 1.99 -10.52
C VAL A 360 2.20 2.32 -11.52
N GLU A 361 1.23 3.15 -11.13
CA GLU A 361 0.12 3.52 -12.02
C GLU A 361 0.56 4.50 -13.11
N HIS A 362 0.23 4.19 -14.37
CA HIS A 362 0.38 5.11 -15.49
C HIS A 362 -0.70 6.19 -15.43
N ARG A 363 -0.29 7.45 -15.67
CA ARG A 363 -1.15 8.63 -15.75
C ARG A 363 -1.41 9.02 -17.19
N GLU A 364 -2.61 9.51 -17.49
CA GLU A 364 -2.90 10.13 -18.78
C GLU A 364 -2.73 11.64 -18.68
N ALA A 365 -1.90 12.17 -19.57
CA ALA A 365 -1.53 13.58 -19.58
C ALA A 365 -1.90 14.20 -20.94
N PRO A 366 -2.75 15.23 -21.02
CA PRO A 366 -2.91 15.99 -22.27
C PRO A 366 -1.58 16.62 -22.69
N LEU A 367 -1.33 16.68 -24.00
CA LEU A 367 0.01 16.93 -24.56
C LEU A 367 0.66 18.25 -24.09
N GLY A 368 -0.14 19.27 -23.79
CA GLY A 368 0.31 20.49 -23.11
C GLY A 368 0.98 21.53 -24.02
N PHE A 369 1.03 21.28 -25.31
CA PHE A 369 1.34 22.26 -26.35
C PHE A 369 0.62 21.89 -27.66
N ASP A 370 0.58 22.83 -28.60
CA ASP A 370 0.13 22.58 -29.98
C ASP A 370 1.34 22.16 -30.84
N PRO A 371 1.36 20.94 -31.41
CA PRO A 371 2.41 20.51 -32.34
C PRO A 371 2.52 21.37 -33.60
N ALA A 372 1.41 21.99 -34.06
CA ALA A 372 1.38 22.81 -35.25
C ALA A 372 2.05 24.20 -35.06
N ALA A 373 2.32 24.60 -33.82
CA ALA A 373 3.14 25.77 -33.51
C ALA A 373 4.63 25.61 -33.88
N TYR A 374 5.05 24.39 -34.23
CA TYR A 374 6.40 24.02 -34.66
C TYR A 374 6.37 23.62 -36.13
N PRO A 375 7.06 24.36 -37.03
CA PRO A 375 7.18 23.96 -38.44
C PRO A 375 7.82 22.57 -38.59
N GLY A 376 7.50 21.84 -39.66
CA GLY A 376 8.07 20.50 -39.91
C GLY A 376 9.61 20.46 -39.87
N GLY A 377 10.27 21.54 -40.29
CA GLY A 377 11.73 21.69 -40.21
C GLY A 377 12.31 21.66 -38.78
N ASP A 378 11.55 22.06 -37.75
CA ASP A 378 11.98 22.00 -36.35
C ASP A 378 12.08 20.55 -35.84
N TYR A 379 11.32 19.62 -36.45
CA TYR A 379 11.42 18.18 -36.22
C TYR A 379 12.51 17.56 -37.12
N ASP A 380 12.53 17.93 -38.40
CA ASP A 380 13.44 17.33 -39.39
C ASP A 380 14.92 17.62 -39.11
N THR A 381 15.23 18.74 -38.44
CA THR A 381 16.59 19.19 -38.09
C THR A 381 17.09 18.73 -36.71
N LEU A 382 16.34 17.84 -36.04
CA LEU A 382 16.78 17.25 -34.77
C LEU A 382 18.11 16.48 -34.87
N PRO A 383 18.41 15.69 -35.92
CA PRO A 383 19.72 15.04 -36.07
C PRO A 383 20.89 16.03 -36.11
N GLU A 384 20.75 17.13 -36.83
CA GLU A 384 21.75 18.20 -36.94
C GLU A 384 21.95 18.94 -35.61
N PHE A 385 20.89 19.08 -34.82
CA PHE A 385 20.96 19.66 -33.47
C PHE A 385 21.76 18.77 -32.49
N PHE A 386 21.70 17.44 -32.62
CA PHE A 386 22.45 16.52 -31.75
C PHE A 386 23.84 16.15 -32.24
N ALA A 387 24.18 16.34 -33.51
CA ALA A 387 25.49 15.99 -34.07
C ALA A 387 26.72 16.50 -33.28
N PRO A 388 26.74 17.72 -32.68
CA PRO A 388 27.86 18.17 -31.83
C PRO A 388 27.97 17.41 -30.49
N PHE A 389 26.83 16.97 -29.96
CA PHE A 389 26.73 16.18 -28.73
C PHE A 389 27.09 14.71 -28.97
N ASP A 390 26.69 14.15 -30.12
CA ASP A 390 27.11 12.84 -30.58
C ASP A 390 28.65 12.78 -30.75
N ALA A 391 29.24 13.76 -31.44
CA ALA A 391 30.69 13.86 -31.61
C ALA A 391 31.44 14.01 -30.28
N LEU A 392 30.85 14.67 -29.28
CA LEU A 392 31.43 14.74 -27.93
C LEU A 392 31.40 13.38 -27.23
N LEU A 393 30.30 12.62 -27.33
CA LEU A 393 30.19 11.28 -26.74
C LEU A 393 31.13 10.28 -27.39
N ASP A 394 31.26 10.30 -28.72
CA ASP A 394 32.15 9.38 -29.44
C ASP A 394 33.65 9.65 -29.19
N ALA A 395 34.00 10.84 -28.73
CA ALA A 395 35.34 11.18 -28.26
C ALA A 395 35.66 10.75 -26.81
N LEU A 396 34.67 10.26 -26.03
CA LEU A 396 34.88 9.86 -24.64
C LEU A 396 35.32 8.39 -24.49
N PRO A 397 36.26 8.09 -23.57
CA PRO A 397 36.60 6.72 -23.22
C PRO A 397 35.42 6.03 -22.51
N THR A 398 35.18 4.78 -22.86
CA THR A 398 34.16 3.94 -22.23
C THR A 398 34.65 3.40 -20.88
N ASN A 399 33.79 3.39 -19.86
CA ASN A 399 34.11 2.85 -18.54
C ASN A 399 34.04 1.30 -18.51
N ALA A 400 34.36 0.70 -17.37
CA ALA A 400 34.34 -0.76 -17.17
C ALA A 400 32.94 -1.42 -17.30
N GLU A 401 31.86 -0.63 -17.35
CA GLU A 401 30.47 -1.08 -17.45
C GLU A 401 29.86 -0.82 -18.85
N GLY A 402 30.66 -0.32 -19.81
CA GLY A 402 30.19 -0.01 -21.17
C GLY A 402 29.54 1.36 -21.35
N MET A 403 29.60 2.24 -20.33
CA MET A 403 29.00 3.58 -20.35
C MET A 403 30.06 4.65 -20.69
N ARG A 404 29.64 5.69 -21.42
CA ARG A 404 30.41 6.94 -21.61
C ARG A 404 29.62 8.09 -20.98
N TRP A 405 30.25 9.01 -20.24
CA TRP A 405 29.56 10.20 -19.74
C TRP A 405 30.50 11.35 -19.38
N ARG A 406 29.95 12.57 -19.34
CA ARG A 406 30.62 13.81 -18.92
C ARG A 406 29.59 14.84 -18.42
N LEU A 407 30.01 15.74 -17.53
CA LEU A 407 29.22 16.92 -17.16
C LEU A 407 29.56 18.09 -18.12
N VAL A 408 28.53 18.74 -18.67
CA VAL A 408 28.64 19.92 -19.56
C VAL A 408 27.58 20.92 -19.13
N ASP A 409 27.99 22.13 -18.75
CA ASP A 409 27.08 23.20 -18.29
C ASP A 409 26.04 22.74 -17.25
N ALA A 410 26.52 21.96 -16.27
CA ALA A 410 25.75 21.24 -15.25
C ALA A 410 24.77 20.15 -15.75
N ALA A 411 24.53 20.02 -17.06
CA ALA A 411 23.83 18.88 -17.63
C ALA A 411 24.73 17.62 -17.67
N THR A 412 24.15 16.47 -17.38
CA THR A 412 24.82 15.17 -17.58
C THR A 412 24.62 14.73 -19.02
N VAL A 413 25.73 14.56 -19.74
CA VAL A 413 25.81 14.04 -21.10
C VAL A 413 26.28 12.59 -21.02
N PHE A 414 25.51 11.63 -21.56
CA PHE A 414 25.84 10.21 -21.46
C PHE A 414 25.45 9.37 -22.69
N GLU A 415 26.12 8.22 -22.83
CA GLU A 415 25.76 7.09 -23.67
C GLU A 415 25.76 5.80 -22.83
N MET A 416 24.73 4.97 -23.00
CA MET A 416 24.74 3.57 -22.58
C MET A 416 24.22 2.69 -23.73
N GLY A 417 24.93 1.59 -24.01
CA GLY A 417 24.52 0.59 -24.99
C GLY A 417 24.40 -0.82 -24.41
N ARG A 418 23.54 -1.64 -24.99
CA ARG A 418 23.44 -3.09 -24.72
C ARG A 418 23.21 -3.85 -26.02
N GLU A 419 23.64 -5.11 -26.07
CA GLU A 419 23.36 -6.03 -27.17
C GLU A 419 22.39 -7.10 -26.70
N LEU A 420 21.32 -7.29 -27.47
CA LEU A 420 20.23 -8.22 -27.20
C LEU A 420 20.39 -9.47 -28.07
N ALA A 421 20.12 -10.65 -27.49
CA ALA A 421 20.10 -11.93 -28.20
C ALA A 421 18.80 -12.11 -29.01
N ALA A 422 18.55 -11.19 -29.93
CA ALA A 422 17.43 -11.18 -30.87
C ALA A 422 17.90 -10.62 -32.21
N ASP A 423 17.45 -11.21 -33.32
CA ASP A 423 17.67 -10.63 -34.65
C ASP A 423 16.95 -9.28 -34.79
N PHE A 424 17.52 -8.38 -35.60
CA PHE A 424 17.01 -7.03 -35.78
C PHE A 424 15.60 -7.01 -36.39
N ASP A 425 15.32 -7.84 -37.39
CA ASP A 425 14.03 -7.83 -38.09
C ASP A 425 12.92 -8.41 -37.20
N GLU A 426 13.22 -9.49 -36.46
CA GLU A 426 12.31 -10.04 -35.44
C GLU A 426 12.07 -9.06 -34.28
N PHE A 427 13.10 -8.29 -33.90
CA PHE A 427 13.00 -7.29 -32.83
C PHE A 427 12.14 -6.10 -33.25
N VAL A 428 12.43 -5.44 -34.38
CA VAL A 428 11.68 -4.24 -34.80
C VAL A 428 10.26 -4.55 -35.28
N ALA A 429 9.98 -5.79 -35.69
CA ALA A 429 8.61 -6.27 -35.94
C ALA A 429 7.76 -6.38 -34.65
N ARG A 430 8.38 -6.33 -33.45
CA ARG A 430 7.70 -6.36 -32.15
C ARG A 430 7.88 -5.08 -31.32
N VAL A 431 8.92 -4.30 -31.59
CA VAL A 431 9.32 -3.12 -30.81
C VAL A 431 9.52 -1.93 -31.74
N ASP A 432 8.51 -1.04 -31.81
CA ASP A 432 8.63 0.21 -32.55
C ASP A 432 9.47 1.23 -31.76
N VAL A 433 10.54 1.74 -32.38
CA VAL A 433 11.43 2.74 -31.76
C VAL A 433 10.68 4.01 -31.37
N ALA A 434 9.59 4.34 -32.10
CA ALA A 434 8.73 5.48 -31.82
C ALA A 434 8.03 5.42 -30.46
N ALA A 435 7.94 4.23 -29.86
CA ALA A 435 7.36 4.02 -28.52
C ALA A 435 8.44 3.87 -27.43
N GLY A 436 9.73 3.95 -27.79
CA GLY A 436 10.84 3.55 -26.94
C GLY A 436 10.95 4.28 -25.60
N ILE A 437 10.44 5.51 -25.49
CA ILE A 437 10.34 6.25 -24.22
C ILE A 437 9.25 5.65 -23.32
N SER A 438 8.05 5.42 -23.85
CA SER A 438 6.95 4.77 -23.10
C SER A 438 7.23 3.31 -22.69
N LEU A 439 8.30 2.69 -23.22
CA LEU A 439 8.79 1.37 -22.85
C LEU A 439 9.88 1.41 -21.75
N MET A 440 10.28 2.59 -21.26
CA MET A 440 11.27 2.72 -20.18
C MET A 440 10.68 2.33 -18.82
N ALA A 441 11.47 1.62 -18.00
CA ALA A 441 11.04 1.10 -16.69
C ALA A 441 10.86 2.17 -15.59
N ASP A 442 10.93 3.45 -15.94
CA ASP A 442 10.59 4.61 -15.11
C ASP A 442 9.59 5.58 -15.75
N TYR A 443 8.97 5.19 -16.88
CA TYR A 443 7.83 5.90 -17.46
C TYR A 443 6.62 5.86 -16.52
N LEU A 444 5.96 7.01 -16.34
CA LEU A 444 4.77 7.20 -15.52
C LEU A 444 3.50 7.46 -16.34
N GLY A 445 3.55 7.28 -17.66
CA GLY A 445 2.49 7.71 -18.56
C GLY A 445 2.74 9.11 -19.14
N GLY A 446 1.76 9.63 -19.88
CA GLY A 446 2.02 10.67 -20.86
C GLY A 446 1.00 10.68 -21.99
N ARG A 447 1.40 11.22 -23.15
CA ARG A 447 0.64 11.16 -24.41
C ARG A 447 1.53 11.47 -25.61
N ARG A 448 1.38 10.66 -26.65
CA ARG A 448 2.07 10.75 -27.95
C ARG A 448 1.07 11.05 -29.06
N VAL A 449 1.40 11.95 -29.97
CA VAL A 449 0.58 12.36 -31.12
C VAL A 449 1.45 12.40 -32.37
N ALA A 450 0.98 11.80 -33.47
CA ALA A 450 1.65 11.88 -34.77
C ALA A 450 1.45 13.27 -35.40
N VAL A 451 2.49 13.83 -36.01
CA VAL A 451 2.47 15.18 -36.57
C VAL A 451 2.49 15.08 -38.11
N PRO A 452 1.46 15.59 -38.82
CA PRO A 452 1.34 15.40 -40.26
C PRO A 452 2.55 15.85 -41.08
N GLY A 453 2.79 15.14 -42.19
CA GLY A 453 3.80 15.49 -43.19
C GLY A 453 5.17 14.83 -43.01
N GLY A 454 5.26 13.73 -42.26
CA GLY A 454 6.31 12.72 -42.50
C GLY A 454 6.05 11.94 -43.78
N ASP A 455 6.92 10.98 -44.10
CA ASP A 455 6.73 9.99 -45.18
C ASP A 455 5.75 8.87 -44.76
N ASP A 456 4.65 9.25 -44.11
CA ASP A 456 3.71 8.34 -43.47
C ASP A 456 2.78 7.69 -44.50
N ARG A 457 3.22 6.56 -45.06
CA ARG A 457 2.35 5.64 -45.80
C ARG A 457 1.62 4.71 -44.83
N GLU A 458 0.30 4.74 -44.87
CA GLU A 458 -0.54 3.77 -44.15
C GLU A 458 -0.24 2.34 -44.66
N GLY A 459 0.15 1.45 -43.75
CA GLY A 459 0.61 0.09 -44.06
C GLY A 459 2.11 0.00 -44.32
N GLY A 460 2.89 -0.24 -43.27
CA GLY A 460 4.34 -0.51 -43.36
C GLY A 460 4.67 -1.98 -43.67
N PRO A 461 5.95 -2.41 -43.53
CA PRO A 461 7.11 -1.65 -43.06
C PRO A 461 8.30 -1.61 -44.07
N ALA A 462 9.24 -0.69 -43.87
CA ALA A 462 10.67 -0.85 -44.19
C ALA A 462 11.49 0.40 -43.78
N THR A 463 11.16 1.55 -44.38
CA THR A 463 11.98 2.78 -44.31
C THR A 463 11.12 4.03 -44.37
N GLY A 464 11.50 5.09 -43.64
CA GLY A 464 10.83 6.40 -43.72
C GLY A 464 11.09 7.31 -42.52
N ARG A 465 10.49 8.50 -42.55
CA ARG A 465 10.51 9.50 -41.46
C ARG A 465 9.10 9.78 -40.95
N THR A 466 8.86 9.60 -39.66
CA THR A 466 7.62 10.00 -38.98
C THR A 466 7.95 11.13 -37.99
N ARG A 467 7.18 12.22 -37.98
CA ARG A 467 7.25 13.26 -36.95
C ARG A 467 6.26 12.96 -35.83
N GLN A 468 6.66 13.11 -34.58
CA GLN A 468 5.75 12.98 -33.44
C GLN A 468 6.02 14.02 -32.36
N ALA A 469 5.00 14.25 -31.54
CA ALA A 469 5.04 15.09 -30.36
C ALA A 469 4.62 14.25 -29.15
N GLU A 470 5.40 14.27 -28.07
CA GLU A 470 5.13 13.46 -26.88
C GLU A 470 5.26 14.30 -25.60
N ARG A 471 4.36 14.11 -24.65
CA ARG A 471 4.53 14.56 -23.26
C ARG A 471 4.78 13.33 -22.41
N ASN A 472 5.91 13.31 -21.73
CA ASN A 472 6.39 12.18 -20.96
C ASN A 472 6.47 12.54 -19.48
N LEU A 473 5.86 11.69 -18.65
CA LEU A 473 6.03 11.69 -17.20
C LEU A 473 7.00 10.56 -16.83
N TYR A 474 7.89 10.80 -15.87
CA TYR A 474 8.78 9.76 -15.35
C TYR A 474 8.97 9.86 -13.83
N LEU A 475 9.47 8.78 -13.23
CA LEU A 475 9.93 8.75 -11.85
C LEU A 475 11.01 9.83 -11.60
N PRO A 476 11.07 10.40 -10.38
CA PRO A 476 12.07 11.42 -10.03
C PRO A 476 13.49 10.87 -10.18
N GLN A 477 14.36 11.53 -10.95
CA GLN A 477 15.72 11.03 -11.20
C GLN A 477 16.78 11.65 -10.26
N PRO A 478 17.69 10.82 -9.69
CA PRO A 478 17.73 9.37 -9.75
C PRO A 478 16.56 8.73 -9.00
N ASN A 479 15.98 7.64 -9.54
CA ASN A 479 14.78 6.94 -9.06
C ASN A 479 14.61 6.82 -7.52
N TYR A 480 15.70 6.72 -6.74
CA TYR A 480 15.65 6.70 -5.28
C TYR A 480 15.10 7.99 -4.64
N LEU A 481 15.06 9.12 -5.35
CA LEU A 481 14.58 10.41 -4.80
C LEU A 481 13.10 10.41 -4.42
N ALA A 482 12.28 9.48 -4.93
CA ALA A 482 10.89 9.31 -4.47
C ALA A 482 10.80 9.06 -2.95
N TRP A 483 11.79 8.38 -2.36
CA TRP A 483 11.89 8.12 -0.92
C TRP A 483 12.07 9.40 -0.07
N TRP A 484 12.42 10.51 -0.73
CA TRP A 484 12.59 11.83 -0.13
C TRP A 484 11.65 12.89 -0.75
N GLY A 485 10.57 12.48 -1.42
CA GLY A 485 9.56 13.37 -2.00
C GLY A 485 9.98 14.05 -3.30
N GLY A 486 10.97 13.49 -4.02
CA GLY A 486 11.35 13.94 -5.36
C GLY A 486 10.16 13.96 -6.31
N GLN A 487 10.04 15.03 -7.10
CA GLN A 487 8.91 15.22 -8.01
C GLN A 487 9.12 14.45 -9.33
N PRO A 488 8.06 13.85 -9.89
CA PRO A 488 8.09 13.30 -11.24
C PRO A 488 8.70 14.27 -12.25
N ILE A 489 9.47 13.74 -13.19
CA ILE A 489 9.85 14.51 -14.38
C ILE A 489 8.60 14.63 -15.26
N ASP A 490 8.32 15.83 -15.76
CA ASP A 490 7.20 16.14 -16.68
C ASP A 490 7.76 17.02 -17.79
N VAL A 491 7.80 16.49 -19.02
CA VAL A 491 8.43 17.14 -20.17
C VAL A 491 7.62 16.95 -21.45
N CYS A 492 7.44 18.04 -22.18
CA CYS A 492 6.89 18.07 -23.53
C CYS A 492 8.03 18.08 -24.56
N LYS A 493 7.95 17.24 -25.58
CA LYS A 493 9.00 16.99 -26.56
C LYS A 493 8.47 17.03 -28.00
N ILE A 494 9.30 17.51 -28.93
CA ILE A 494 9.17 17.23 -30.36
C ILE A 494 10.21 16.19 -30.76
N GLU A 495 9.82 15.27 -31.65
CA GLU A 495 10.59 14.07 -31.92
C GLU A 495 10.52 13.64 -33.38
N LEU A 496 11.63 13.10 -33.88
CA LEU A 496 11.77 12.54 -35.21
C LEU A 496 12.07 11.05 -35.10
N VAL A 497 11.28 10.23 -35.79
CA VAL A 497 11.52 8.80 -35.93
C VAL A 497 12.03 8.52 -37.33
N GLU A 498 13.21 7.92 -37.43
CA GLU A 498 13.85 7.53 -38.67
C GLU A 498 14.00 6.01 -38.71
N ARG A 499 13.49 5.37 -39.77
CA ARG A 499 13.57 3.91 -39.96
C ARG A 499 14.37 3.60 -41.22
N GLN A 500 15.40 2.76 -41.09
CA GLN A 500 16.31 2.29 -42.15
C GLN A 500 16.51 0.77 -42.04
N PRO A 501 16.97 0.06 -43.10
CA PRO A 501 16.98 -1.41 -43.13
C PRO A 501 17.85 -2.11 -42.07
N ASP A 502 18.84 -1.40 -41.53
CA ASP A 502 19.77 -1.92 -40.51
C ASP A 502 19.75 -1.12 -39.19
N TRP A 503 18.97 -0.03 -39.12
CA TRP A 503 18.81 0.75 -37.90
C TRP A 503 17.50 1.54 -37.84
N HIS A 504 16.91 1.61 -36.64
CA HIS A 504 15.76 2.45 -36.32
C HIS A 504 16.17 3.44 -35.23
N ARG A 505 15.88 4.74 -35.38
CA ARG A 505 16.21 5.79 -34.41
C ARG A 505 15.00 6.64 -34.05
N LEU A 506 14.83 6.91 -32.76
CA LEU A 506 14.01 8.00 -32.22
C LEU A 506 14.98 9.08 -31.71
N THR A 507 14.74 10.33 -32.08
CA THR A 507 15.52 11.50 -31.62
C THR A 507 14.55 12.54 -31.08
N TRP A 508 14.76 13.04 -29.87
CA TRP A 508 13.81 13.92 -29.18
C TRP A 508 14.48 15.16 -28.57
N ARG A 509 13.75 16.28 -28.55
CA ARG A 509 14.14 17.53 -27.91
C ARG A 509 13.04 18.03 -26.99
N THR A 510 13.44 18.41 -25.77
CA THR A 510 12.60 19.07 -24.78
C THR A 510 12.22 20.48 -25.24
N ILE A 511 10.93 20.78 -25.16
CA ILE A 511 10.34 22.07 -25.56
C ILE A 511 9.75 22.80 -24.35
N ASN A 512 9.18 22.06 -23.39
CA ASN A 512 8.65 22.61 -22.13
C ASN A 512 8.78 21.56 -21.00
N SER A 513 8.81 22.01 -19.75
CA SER A 513 8.60 21.16 -18.57
C SER A 513 7.48 21.78 -17.73
N PRO A 514 6.23 21.28 -17.82
CA PRO A 514 5.07 21.91 -17.18
C PRO A 514 5.17 22.11 -15.66
N ASN A 515 5.97 21.29 -14.96
CA ASN A 515 6.24 21.42 -13.53
C ASN A 515 7.64 21.96 -13.19
N GLY A 516 8.45 22.34 -14.20
CA GLY A 516 9.83 22.82 -14.03
C GLY A 516 10.85 21.78 -13.59
N SER A 517 10.50 20.49 -13.57
CA SER A 517 11.38 19.39 -13.12
C SER A 517 12.66 19.25 -13.94
N ALA A 518 12.63 19.53 -15.25
CA ALA A 518 13.78 19.45 -16.12
C ALA A 518 13.94 20.71 -16.99
N THR A 519 15.20 21.11 -17.19
CA THR A 519 15.58 22.11 -18.20
C THR A 519 15.99 21.44 -19.50
N TYR A 520 16.58 20.25 -19.42
CA TYR A 520 16.90 19.36 -20.55
C TYR A 520 16.56 17.92 -20.15
N ASP A 521 15.81 17.21 -20.99
CA ASP A 521 15.67 15.74 -21.03
C ASP A 521 15.76 15.29 -22.51
N ASP A 522 16.87 15.65 -23.15
CA ASP A 522 17.08 15.54 -24.59
C ASP A 522 17.87 14.27 -24.96
N GLY A 523 17.75 13.75 -26.18
CA GLY A 523 18.53 12.57 -26.56
C GLY A 523 18.07 11.81 -27.79
N SER A 524 18.60 10.59 -27.91
CA SER A 524 18.21 9.63 -28.93
C SER A 524 18.25 8.19 -28.41
N LEU A 525 17.40 7.35 -28.99
CA LEU A 525 17.34 5.90 -28.83
C LEU A 525 17.54 5.28 -30.21
N THR A 526 18.58 4.47 -30.37
CA THR A 526 18.89 3.80 -31.64
C THR A 526 18.93 2.29 -31.46
N PHE A 527 18.19 1.58 -32.31
CA PHE A 527 18.31 0.14 -32.53
C PHE A 527 19.17 -0.08 -33.78
N THR A 528 20.09 -1.04 -33.76
CA THR A 528 20.99 -1.34 -34.89
C THR A 528 21.25 -2.84 -35.00
N ARG A 529 21.26 -3.38 -36.22
CA ARG A 529 21.66 -4.77 -36.49
C ARG A 529 23.12 -4.99 -36.11
N ALA A 530 23.42 -6.05 -35.37
CA ALA A 530 24.78 -6.43 -34.99
C ALA A 530 25.00 -7.93 -35.23
N GLY A 531 26.11 -8.31 -35.85
CA GLY A 531 26.35 -9.69 -36.26
C GLY A 531 25.43 -10.17 -37.39
N ALA A 532 25.48 -11.46 -37.71
CA ALA A 532 24.68 -12.09 -38.76
C ALA A 532 24.53 -13.60 -38.53
N GLY A 533 23.49 -14.20 -39.11
CA GLY A 533 23.22 -15.64 -38.99
C GLY A 533 22.92 -16.06 -37.54
N PRO A 534 23.49 -17.17 -37.01
CA PRO A 534 23.23 -17.60 -35.63
C PRO A 534 23.73 -16.60 -34.57
N ASP A 535 24.67 -15.72 -34.94
CA ASP A 535 25.17 -14.64 -34.09
C ASP A 535 24.51 -13.28 -34.39
N ALA A 536 23.32 -13.27 -35.00
CA ALA A 536 22.48 -12.07 -35.09
C ALA A 536 22.11 -11.55 -33.69
N ARG A 537 22.28 -10.25 -33.49
CA ARG A 537 21.98 -9.49 -32.28
C ARG A 537 21.36 -8.14 -32.66
N THR A 538 20.66 -7.54 -31.72
CA THR A 538 20.19 -6.16 -31.84
C THR A 538 20.92 -5.31 -30.81
N ARG A 539 21.69 -4.33 -31.27
CA ARG A 539 22.32 -3.34 -30.40
C ARG A 539 21.33 -2.22 -30.14
N VAL A 540 21.09 -1.92 -28.87
CA VAL A 540 20.25 -0.81 -28.40
C VAL A 540 21.16 0.20 -27.72
N VAL A 541 21.14 1.45 -28.16
CA VAL A 541 21.93 2.56 -27.61
C VAL A 541 21.02 3.70 -27.23
N VAL A 542 21.18 4.21 -26.01
CA VAL A 542 20.58 5.46 -25.54
C VAL A 542 21.69 6.51 -25.38
N ARG A 543 21.48 7.69 -25.95
CA ARG A 543 22.29 8.89 -25.70
C ARG A 543 21.39 9.95 -25.08
N GLY A 544 21.82 10.61 -24.00
CA GLY A 544 21.01 11.59 -23.27
C GLY A 544 21.78 12.81 -22.78
N ARG A 545 21.11 13.97 -22.79
CA ARG A 545 21.49 15.23 -22.12
C ARG A 545 20.42 15.59 -21.10
N GLN A 546 20.74 15.41 -19.82
CA GLN A 546 19.79 15.62 -18.73
C GLN A 546 20.25 16.71 -17.75
N LEU A 547 19.37 17.68 -17.51
CA LEU A 547 19.49 18.70 -16.46
C LEU A 547 18.17 18.76 -15.70
N VAL A 548 18.06 17.91 -14.68
CA VAL A 548 16.92 17.84 -13.75
C VAL A 548 17.18 18.82 -12.61
N GLN A 549 16.20 19.68 -12.29
CA GLN A 549 16.35 20.66 -11.22
C GLN A 549 16.08 20.03 -9.83
N PRO A 550 16.90 20.30 -8.81
CA PRO A 550 16.60 19.88 -7.44
C PRO A 550 15.28 20.51 -6.98
N ALA A 551 14.34 19.67 -6.52
CA ALA A 551 12.99 20.11 -6.16
C ALA A 551 13.02 21.33 -5.20
N ALA A 552 12.48 22.46 -5.67
CA ALA A 552 12.41 23.68 -4.89
C ALA A 552 11.59 23.44 -3.62
N ARG A 553 12.17 23.75 -2.45
CA ARG A 553 11.46 23.64 -1.17
C ARG A 553 10.29 24.63 -1.14
N VAL A 554 9.07 24.14 -1.35
CA VAL A 554 7.83 24.89 -1.15
C VAL A 554 7.70 25.21 0.33
N GLY A 555 8.06 26.43 0.73
CA GLY A 555 8.03 26.83 2.14
C GLY A 555 8.05 28.35 2.34
N GLY A 556 7.04 28.87 3.04
CA GLY A 556 7.01 30.23 3.60
C GLY A 556 6.94 31.35 2.56
N GLY A 557 5.72 31.78 2.22
CA GLY A 557 5.52 32.85 1.24
C GLY A 557 6.11 34.21 1.66
N ARG A 558 6.67 34.93 0.68
CA ARG A 558 6.77 36.39 0.69
C ARG A 558 6.22 36.93 -0.62
N SER A 559 5.10 37.63 -0.54
CA SER A 559 4.53 38.38 -1.66
C SER A 559 5.40 39.61 -1.96
N GLY A 560 5.76 39.82 -3.23
CA GLY A 560 6.49 41.02 -3.63
C GLY A 560 7.17 40.94 -4.99
N ARG A 561 6.57 41.63 -5.98
CA ARG A 561 7.16 42.03 -7.27
C ARG A 561 7.61 40.90 -8.22
N GLY A 562 6.65 40.45 -9.04
CA GLY A 562 6.86 40.34 -10.49
C GLY A 562 8.09 39.59 -10.98
N ALA A 563 8.27 38.34 -10.56
CA ALA A 563 8.99 37.38 -11.39
C ALA A 563 8.23 37.23 -12.72
N ARG A 564 8.85 37.58 -13.84
CA ARG A 564 8.39 37.08 -15.15
C ARG A 564 8.55 35.56 -15.13
N GLY A 565 7.63 34.84 -15.77
CA GLY A 565 7.89 33.43 -16.09
C GLY A 565 9.14 33.30 -16.96
N PRO A 566 9.77 32.11 -17.03
CA PRO A 566 10.87 31.89 -17.97
C PRO A 566 10.37 32.21 -19.38
N GLU A 567 11.08 33.08 -20.09
CA GLU A 567 10.79 33.33 -21.50
C GLU A 567 11.01 32.02 -22.29
N PRO A 568 10.22 31.75 -23.35
CA PRO A 568 10.36 30.53 -24.13
C PRO A 568 11.79 30.39 -24.64
N VAL A 569 12.38 29.20 -24.44
CA VAL A 569 13.79 28.93 -24.78
C VAL A 569 14.06 29.37 -26.21
N ALA A 570 14.97 30.33 -26.37
CA ALA A 570 15.13 31.07 -27.61
C ALA A 570 15.37 30.14 -28.81
N ARG A 571 14.79 30.48 -29.97
CA ARG A 571 14.93 29.74 -31.24
C ARG A 571 16.35 29.82 -31.86
N GLY A 572 17.38 30.05 -31.06
CA GLY A 572 18.79 30.07 -31.45
C GLY A 572 19.49 28.73 -31.21
N GLY A 573 20.55 28.47 -31.97
CA GLY A 573 21.34 27.23 -31.87
C GLY A 573 22.20 27.14 -30.60
N LEU A 574 23.00 26.07 -30.52
CA LEU A 574 23.86 25.80 -29.36
C LEU A 574 24.84 26.96 -29.09
N PRO A 575 25.06 27.35 -27.82
CA PRO A 575 26.26 28.07 -27.42
C PRO A 575 27.52 27.31 -27.89
N ALA A 576 28.58 28.04 -28.25
CA ALA A 576 29.73 27.46 -28.94
C ALA A 576 30.50 26.42 -28.10
N LEU A 577 30.22 25.13 -28.34
CA LEU A 577 30.81 23.98 -27.63
C LEU A 577 32.32 23.73 -27.88
N LEU A 578 32.97 24.54 -28.72
CA LEU A 578 34.33 24.28 -29.21
C LEU A 578 35.23 25.53 -29.16
N HIS A 579 35.68 25.90 -27.97
CA HIS A 579 36.89 26.73 -27.80
C HIS A 579 37.62 26.39 -26.49
N ASP A 580 38.78 25.74 -26.66
CA ASP A 580 39.95 25.69 -25.76
C ASP A 580 39.76 25.13 -24.32
N ASP A 581 40.73 24.45 -23.68
CA ASP A 581 42.15 24.29 -23.98
C ASP A 581 42.64 22.87 -23.56
N VAL A 582 43.45 22.19 -24.37
CA VAL A 582 43.90 20.80 -24.12
C VAL A 582 45.13 20.80 -23.19
N ARG A 583 44.91 21.02 -21.89
CA ARG A 583 45.98 21.02 -20.88
C ARG A 583 46.12 19.67 -20.16
N GLN A 584 47.16 18.92 -20.51
CA GLN A 584 47.64 17.80 -19.69
C GLN A 584 48.14 18.32 -18.33
N PRO A 585 47.81 17.65 -17.19
CA PRO A 585 48.28 18.07 -15.88
C PRO A 585 49.73 17.66 -15.62
N ARG A 586 50.69 18.54 -15.92
CA ARG A 586 52.03 18.52 -15.33
C ARG A 586 52.08 19.49 -14.16
N GLY A 587 52.13 18.97 -12.93
CA GLY A 587 52.03 19.76 -11.70
C GLY A 587 53.35 20.35 -11.21
N VAL A 588 53.24 21.38 -10.34
CA VAL A 588 54.33 21.92 -9.51
C VAL A 588 53.80 22.16 -8.09
N LEU A 589 54.62 21.85 -7.08
CA LEU A 589 54.28 21.93 -5.65
C LEU A 589 54.54 23.34 -5.07
N ARG A 590 53.61 23.83 -4.23
CA ARG A 590 53.79 24.73 -3.04
C ARG A 590 52.41 25.24 -2.58
N GLY A 591 51.99 25.17 -1.31
CA GLY A 591 52.59 24.52 -0.13
C GLY A 591 51.84 24.89 1.16
N ALA A 592 52.22 24.27 2.29
CA ALA A 592 51.70 24.45 3.67
C ALA A 592 50.29 23.86 3.96
N ARG A 593 50.08 23.07 5.03
CA ARG A 593 50.98 22.48 6.06
C ARG A 593 50.43 21.12 6.53
N VAL A 594 51.31 20.16 6.78
CA VAL A 594 51.04 18.93 7.56
C VAL A 594 52.20 18.74 8.54
N PRO A 595 51.96 18.56 9.86
CA PRO A 595 52.96 18.04 10.80
C PRO A 595 53.04 16.50 10.69
N ASP A 596 54.25 15.95 10.78
CA ASP A 596 54.51 14.52 10.57
C ASP A 596 54.39 13.66 11.85
N ARG A 597 54.48 12.35 11.67
CA ARG A 597 54.40 11.26 12.65
C ARG A 597 55.44 11.35 13.78
N THR A 598 55.14 10.72 14.91
CA THR A 598 56.13 9.97 15.73
C THR A 598 55.47 8.78 16.43
N THR A 599 56.26 7.89 17.02
CA THR A 599 55.90 6.49 17.33
C THR A 599 56.09 6.09 18.81
N ALA A 600 55.43 4.98 19.17
CA ALA A 600 55.85 3.95 20.14
C ALA A 600 55.63 4.10 21.67
N CYS A 601 55.03 3.03 22.22
CA CYS A 601 55.38 2.31 23.47
C CYS A 601 55.08 2.84 24.90
N ARG A 602 54.91 1.84 25.78
CA ARG A 602 54.66 1.79 27.25
C ARG A 602 55.95 2.14 28.07
N PRO A 603 56.03 2.18 29.45
CA PRO A 603 55.13 1.54 30.46
C PRO A 603 54.96 2.17 31.89
N HIS A 604 54.14 1.48 32.74
CA HIS A 604 54.17 1.43 34.24
C HIS A 604 53.76 2.70 35.05
N ARG A 605 53.27 2.67 36.32
CA ARG A 605 53.02 1.72 37.46
C ARG A 605 51.84 2.32 38.31
N THR A 606 51.22 1.84 39.41
CA THR A 606 51.25 0.71 40.42
C THR A 606 49.79 0.61 41.01
N ALA A 607 49.26 -0.50 41.57
CA ALA A 607 49.38 -1.12 42.92
C ALA A 607 49.20 -0.17 44.16
N ALA A 608 48.47 -0.49 45.25
CA ALA A 608 47.47 -1.55 45.55
C ALA A 608 46.73 -1.29 46.92
N ASP A 609 45.52 -1.86 47.10
CA ASP A 609 44.86 -2.35 48.35
C ASP A 609 44.63 -1.41 49.60
N PRO A 610 43.89 -1.82 50.67
CA PRO A 610 42.46 -2.25 50.68
C PRO A 610 41.62 -1.75 51.91
N CYS A 611 40.34 -2.18 52.00
CA CYS A 611 39.49 -2.36 53.22
C CYS A 611 39.00 -1.16 54.09
N GLY A 612 37.69 -1.20 54.47
CA GLY A 612 37.28 -1.08 55.89
C GLY A 612 36.22 -0.04 56.35
N GLY A 613 34.97 -0.49 56.61
CA GLY A 613 33.98 0.18 57.50
C GLY A 613 33.25 1.43 56.97
N SER A 614 32.22 2.00 57.63
CA SER A 614 31.35 1.51 58.72
C SER A 614 30.03 2.33 58.79
N ALA A 615 29.06 1.88 59.60
CA ALA A 615 27.68 2.38 59.84
C ALA A 615 27.48 3.93 59.93
N ALA A 616 26.28 4.52 59.73
CA ALA A 616 25.03 4.20 60.46
C ALA A 616 23.73 4.94 59.98
N ARG A 617 22.55 4.34 60.31
CA ARG A 617 21.25 4.90 60.82
C ARG A 617 20.76 6.31 60.33
N THR A 618 19.48 6.60 60.00
CA THR A 618 18.12 6.01 60.21
C THR A 618 17.19 6.32 59.00
N GLY A 619 15.96 5.79 58.84
CA GLY A 619 15.24 4.71 59.55
C GLY A 619 13.73 4.98 59.82
N GLN A 620 12.89 3.93 59.67
CA GLN A 620 11.49 3.74 60.13
C GLN A 620 10.28 4.28 59.32
N GLY A 621 9.14 3.55 59.40
CA GLY A 621 7.83 3.88 58.80
C GLY A 621 7.20 2.77 57.93
N LEU A 622 7.25 1.48 58.29
CA LEU A 622 6.24 0.76 59.10
C LEU A 622 4.76 0.88 58.64
N ALA A 623 4.26 -0.18 57.97
CA ALA A 623 2.86 -0.60 58.04
C ALA A 623 2.78 -2.14 57.89
N GLN A 624 2.05 -2.83 58.77
CA GLN A 624 1.85 -4.29 58.74
C GLN A 624 0.37 -4.64 58.93
N ARG A 625 -0.11 -5.70 58.24
CA ARG A 625 -1.09 -6.71 58.72
C ARG A 625 -1.34 -7.78 57.63
N ARG A 626 -1.84 -8.99 57.91
CA ARG A 626 -1.57 -9.99 58.97
C ARG A 626 -2.42 -11.25 58.69
N ARG A 627 -1.85 -12.46 58.64
CA ARG A 627 -2.44 -13.83 58.78
C ARG A 627 -1.45 -14.85 58.16
N ALA A 628 -1.40 -16.13 58.52
CA ALA A 628 -1.56 -16.82 59.81
C ALA A 628 -0.80 -18.18 59.69
N ARG A 629 -0.26 -18.75 60.77
CA ARG A 629 0.51 -20.02 60.72
C ARG A 629 -0.30 -21.24 61.15
N GLY A 630 -0.11 -22.35 60.46
CA GLY A 630 -0.35 -23.72 60.95
C GLY A 630 0.98 -24.41 61.37
N PRO A 631 0.93 -25.54 62.11
CA PRO A 631 2.12 -26.20 62.67
C PRO A 631 2.77 -27.25 61.73
N PRO A 632 4.05 -27.62 61.95
CA PRO A 632 4.76 -28.62 61.14
C PRO A 632 4.50 -30.06 61.61
N VAL A 633 4.45 -31.01 60.66
CA VAL A 633 4.40 -32.45 60.92
C VAL A 633 5.83 -33.04 60.84
N ARG A 634 6.14 -34.01 61.72
CA ARG A 634 7.46 -34.66 61.80
C ARG A 634 7.61 -35.76 60.74
N GLY A 635 8.81 -35.89 60.16
CA GLY A 635 9.15 -36.94 59.21
C GLY A 635 9.39 -38.33 59.83
N ARG A 636 9.54 -39.34 58.96
CA ARG A 636 9.87 -40.74 59.31
C ARG A 636 11.03 -41.23 58.41
N PRO A 637 12.01 -42.01 58.93
CA PRO A 637 13.23 -42.39 58.19
C PRO A 637 12.99 -43.39 57.02
N PRO A 638 13.98 -43.58 56.11
CA PRO A 638 13.71 -44.07 54.75
C PRO A 638 13.44 -45.57 54.64
N GLY A 639 12.50 -45.93 53.77
CA GLY A 639 12.17 -47.30 53.41
C GLY A 639 12.70 -47.72 52.05
N ARG A 640 13.90 -48.34 52.04
CA ARG A 640 14.51 -49.23 51.03
C ARG A 640 14.30 -48.95 49.52
N ASP A 641 15.42 -49.00 48.79
CA ASP A 641 15.52 -49.02 47.33
C ASP A 641 14.39 -49.77 46.61
N ARG A 642 13.47 -49.03 46.03
CA ARG A 642 12.86 -49.39 44.76
C ARG A 642 13.55 -48.58 43.68
N ARG A 643 14.52 -49.20 42.99
CA ARG A 643 14.86 -48.75 41.63
C ARG A 643 13.54 -48.76 40.84
N PRO A 644 13.13 -47.66 40.19
CA PRO A 644 12.02 -47.73 39.25
C PRO A 644 12.40 -48.75 38.18
N ALA A 645 11.51 -49.71 37.91
CA ALA A 645 11.72 -50.62 36.79
C ALA A 645 11.78 -49.77 35.53
N GLY A 646 12.87 -49.89 34.76
CA GLY A 646 12.91 -49.31 33.42
C GLY A 646 11.79 -49.90 32.58
N PHE A 647 11.12 -49.07 31.78
CA PHE A 647 10.15 -49.53 30.79
C PHE A 647 10.81 -50.67 29.98
N PRO A 648 10.18 -51.85 29.85
CA PRO A 648 10.82 -53.03 29.28
C PRO A 648 10.83 -52.96 27.74
N ALA A 649 11.56 -51.98 27.21
CA ALA A 649 12.10 -51.98 25.85
C ALA A 649 13.08 -53.15 25.71
N ARG A 650 12.53 -54.37 25.63
CA ARG A 650 13.23 -55.59 25.20
C ARG A 650 13.82 -55.28 23.83
N PRO A 651 15.16 -55.25 23.66
CA PRO A 651 15.75 -54.82 22.40
C PRO A 651 15.25 -55.68 21.23
N GLY A 652 14.49 -55.07 20.31
CA GLY A 652 13.96 -55.74 19.13
C GLY A 652 12.52 -56.28 19.20
N LEU A 653 11.69 -55.88 20.18
CA LEU A 653 10.23 -56.08 20.11
C LEU A 653 9.48 -54.77 19.81
N PRO A 654 8.47 -54.78 18.93
CA PRO A 654 7.60 -53.63 18.72
C PRO A 654 6.71 -53.40 19.94
N VAL A 655 6.48 -52.13 20.27
CA VAL A 655 5.46 -51.66 21.22
C VAL A 655 4.43 -50.83 20.47
N LYS A 656 3.21 -50.74 21.00
CA LYS A 656 2.10 -50.02 20.39
C LYS A 656 1.87 -48.67 21.06
N ILE A 657 2.13 -47.59 20.32
CA ILE A 657 2.13 -46.22 20.82
C ILE A 657 0.88 -45.47 20.35
N ALA A 658 0.06 -45.02 21.29
CA ALA A 658 -1.00 -44.06 21.03
C ALA A 658 -0.43 -42.64 20.89
N VAL A 659 -0.73 -41.93 19.79
CA VAL A 659 -0.28 -40.54 19.59
C VAL A 659 -1.47 -39.63 19.37
N THR A 660 -1.74 -38.73 20.31
CA THR A 660 -2.78 -37.69 20.17
C THR A 660 -2.19 -36.44 19.51
N GLY A 661 -2.96 -35.74 18.69
CA GLY A 661 -2.45 -34.59 17.94
C GLY A 661 -1.52 -35.00 16.79
N ALA A 662 -1.59 -36.26 16.37
CA ALA A 662 -0.78 -36.90 15.32
C ALA A 662 -0.80 -36.20 13.95
N THR A 663 -1.70 -35.24 13.74
CA THR A 663 -1.92 -34.53 12.48
C THR A 663 -1.44 -33.08 12.50
N GLY A 664 -0.85 -32.63 13.62
CA GLY A 664 -0.10 -31.38 13.75
C GLY A 664 1.43 -31.59 13.72
N LEU A 665 2.19 -30.49 13.79
CA LEU A 665 3.64 -30.46 13.57
C LEU A 665 4.43 -31.47 14.42
N VAL A 666 4.22 -31.48 15.75
CA VAL A 666 4.97 -32.38 16.64
C VAL A 666 4.48 -33.82 16.51
N GLY A 667 3.17 -34.05 16.65
CA GLY A 667 2.59 -35.38 16.63
C GLY A 667 2.89 -36.16 15.34
N GLY A 668 2.89 -35.48 14.18
CA GLY A 668 3.28 -36.11 12.91
C GLY A 668 4.73 -36.58 12.87
N GLN A 669 5.65 -35.87 13.54
CA GLN A 669 7.06 -36.26 13.62
C GLN A 669 7.30 -37.37 14.65
N VAL A 670 6.52 -37.38 15.75
CA VAL A 670 6.49 -38.50 16.71
C VAL A 670 6.04 -39.79 16.01
N VAL A 671 4.96 -39.73 15.22
CA VAL A 671 4.48 -40.88 14.41
C VAL A 671 5.60 -41.37 13.47
N ARG A 672 6.27 -40.46 12.74
CA ARG A 672 7.37 -40.82 11.83
C ARG A 672 8.55 -41.45 12.56
N ALA A 673 8.95 -40.91 13.72
CA ALA A 673 10.07 -41.43 14.51
C ALA A 673 9.76 -42.83 15.07
N ALA A 674 8.56 -43.03 15.62
CA ALA A 674 8.12 -44.34 16.13
C ALA A 674 8.05 -45.42 15.05
N LEU A 675 7.49 -45.11 13.87
CA LEU A 675 7.48 -46.04 12.73
C LEU A 675 8.88 -46.36 12.22
N ALA A 676 9.77 -45.36 12.15
CA ALA A 676 11.16 -45.57 11.75
C ALA A 676 11.97 -46.41 12.75
N ALA A 677 11.58 -46.42 14.03
CA ALA A 677 12.10 -47.31 15.06
C ALA A 677 11.45 -48.71 15.07
N GLY A 678 10.48 -48.98 14.19
CA GLY A 678 9.78 -50.27 14.12
C GLY A 678 8.72 -50.48 15.20
N HIS A 679 8.09 -49.41 15.69
CA HIS A 679 6.97 -49.49 16.63
C HIS A 679 5.61 -49.39 15.91
N ASP A 680 4.61 -50.07 16.45
CA ASP A 680 3.22 -49.91 16.00
C ASP A 680 2.68 -48.56 16.50
N VAL A 681 1.96 -47.83 15.64
CA VAL A 681 1.44 -46.51 15.97
C VAL A 681 -0.05 -46.43 15.74
N ARG A 682 -0.77 -45.93 16.75
CA ARG A 682 -2.18 -45.55 16.66
C ARG A 682 -2.32 -44.03 16.75
N ALA A 683 -2.62 -43.40 15.62
CA ALA A 683 -2.88 -41.97 15.54
C ALA A 683 -4.30 -41.64 16.03
N ILE A 684 -4.38 -40.87 17.12
CA ILE A 684 -5.63 -40.35 17.68
C ILE A 684 -5.86 -38.95 17.11
N THR A 685 -6.97 -38.82 16.38
CA THR A 685 -7.34 -37.65 15.57
C THR A 685 -8.76 -37.20 15.89
N ARG A 686 -9.19 -36.01 15.43
CA ARG A 686 -10.61 -35.59 15.57
C ARG A 686 -11.51 -36.17 14.48
N ASP A 687 -10.94 -36.48 13.32
CA ASP A 687 -11.62 -37.11 12.18
C ASP A 687 -10.61 -38.05 11.48
N ALA A 688 -10.77 -39.36 11.70
CA ALA A 688 -9.89 -40.37 11.14
C ALA A 688 -9.97 -40.49 9.61
N SER A 689 -11.02 -39.94 8.98
CA SER A 689 -11.29 -40.04 7.55
C SER A 689 -10.68 -38.92 6.71
N ARG A 690 -10.51 -37.71 7.27
CA ARG A 690 -10.12 -36.50 6.52
C ARG A 690 -8.70 -36.01 6.71
N ASP A 691 -8.00 -36.42 7.78
CA ASP A 691 -6.71 -35.81 8.14
C ASP A 691 -5.55 -36.22 7.19
N GLN A 692 -5.32 -35.40 6.15
CA GLN A 692 -4.29 -35.59 5.13
C GLN A 692 -2.86 -35.65 5.68
N THR A 693 -2.55 -35.02 6.84
CA THR A 693 -1.16 -34.89 7.33
C THR A 693 -0.46 -36.24 7.56
N LEU A 694 -1.20 -37.31 7.90
CA LEU A 694 -0.61 -38.65 8.05
C LEU A 694 -0.20 -39.24 6.68
N ARG A 695 -0.90 -38.91 5.59
CA ARG A 695 -0.55 -39.34 4.22
C ARG A 695 0.73 -38.70 3.67
N ILE A 696 1.32 -37.75 4.40
CA ILE A 696 2.54 -37.03 4.00
C ILE A 696 3.83 -37.70 4.51
N GLY A 697 3.74 -38.65 5.45
CA GLY A 697 4.91 -39.39 5.93
C GLY A 697 4.64 -40.70 6.67
N ALA A 698 3.38 -41.15 6.73
CA ALA A 698 2.93 -42.28 7.55
C ALA A 698 1.67 -42.95 6.96
N HIS A 699 1.78 -43.49 5.75
CA HIS A 699 0.62 -44.05 5.01
C HIS A 699 -0.08 -45.21 5.74
N GLN A 700 0.68 -46.05 6.45
CA GLN A 700 0.23 -47.30 7.08
C GLN A 700 0.16 -47.16 8.61
N VAL A 701 -0.78 -46.34 9.10
CA VAL A 701 -0.99 -46.07 10.53
C VAL A 701 -2.45 -46.32 10.90
N GLU A 702 -2.69 -47.00 12.01
CA GLU A 702 -4.03 -47.17 12.59
C GLU A 702 -4.56 -45.81 13.04
N ARG A 703 -5.79 -45.44 12.65
CA ARG A 703 -6.38 -44.14 12.98
C ARG A 703 -7.65 -44.33 13.78
N VAL A 704 -7.76 -43.63 14.91
CA VAL A 704 -8.96 -43.61 15.73
C VAL A 704 -9.42 -42.16 15.89
N ALA A 705 -10.74 -41.94 15.84
CA ALA A 705 -11.35 -40.65 16.08
C ALA A 705 -11.72 -40.51 17.57
N ALA A 706 -11.17 -39.51 18.25
CA ALA A 706 -11.56 -39.13 19.60
C ALA A 706 -11.33 -37.61 19.83
N ALA A 707 -12.28 -36.95 20.50
CA ALA A 707 -12.13 -35.58 20.94
C ALA A 707 -11.51 -35.53 22.35
N LEU A 708 -10.72 -34.50 22.67
CA LEU A 708 -10.13 -34.35 24.01
C LEU A 708 -11.18 -34.22 25.14
N THR A 709 -12.40 -33.83 24.78
CA THR A 709 -13.56 -33.69 25.68
C THR A 709 -14.38 -34.98 25.83
N ASP A 710 -14.07 -36.04 25.07
CA ASP A 710 -14.80 -37.31 25.11
C ASP A 710 -13.94 -38.41 25.75
N ARG A 711 -14.11 -38.57 27.07
CA ARG A 711 -13.38 -39.59 27.84
C ARG A 711 -13.67 -41.02 27.37
N ALA A 712 -14.87 -41.31 26.85
CA ALA A 712 -15.24 -42.65 26.42
C ALA A 712 -14.56 -43.01 25.09
N ALA A 713 -14.59 -42.10 24.11
CA ALA A 713 -13.84 -42.25 22.86
C ALA A 713 -12.32 -42.30 23.11
N LEU A 714 -11.80 -41.48 24.03
CA LEU A 714 -10.39 -41.50 24.42
C LEU A 714 -9.98 -42.85 25.03
N ALA A 715 -10.75 -43.39 25.98
CA ALA A 715 -10.48 -44.69 26.59
C ALA A 715 -10.47 -45.82 25.55
N ALA A 716 -11.45 -45.84 24.64
CA ALA A 716 -11.47 -46.78 23.53
C ALA A 716 -10.28 -46.61 22.57
N ALA A 717 -9.79 -45.38 22.36
CA ALA A 717 -8.66 -45.09 21.49
C ALA A 717 -7.30 -45.50 22.10
N VAL A 718 -7.11 -45.40 23.42
CA VAL A 718 -5.86 -45.83 24.08
C VAL A 718 -5.87 -47.31 24.51
N ALA A 719 -7.02 -47.98 24.51
CA ALA A 719 -7.14 -49.39 24.87
C ALA A 719 -6.26 -50.32 24.01
N GLY A 720 -5.39 -51.10 24.67
CA GLY A 720 -4.46 -52.02 24.00
C GLY A 720 -3.24 -51.35 23.37
N CYS A 721 -2.85 -50.17 23.86
CA CYS A 721 -1.57 -49.53 23.55
C CYS A 721 -0.68 -49.56 24.81
N ASP A 722 0.59 -49.91 24.67
CA ASP A 722 1.55 -49.99 25.79
C ASP A 722 1.96 -48.60 26.29
N ALA A 723 1.92 -47.61 25.40
CA ALA A 723 2.48 -46.29 25.62
C ALA A 723 1.64 -45.16 24.98
N LEU A 724 1.76 -43.94 25.52
CA LEU A 724 1.08 -42.73 25.04
C LEU A 724 2.07 -41.58 24.77
N VAL A 725 1.84 -40.84 23.68
CA VAL A 725 2.42 -39.50 23.48
C VAL A 725 1.30 -38.47 23.25
N HIS A 726 1.25 -37.47 24.13
CA HIS A 726 0.22 -36.43 24.14
C HIS A 726 0.74 -35.11 23.55
N CYS A 727 0.61 -34.96 22.22
CA CYS A 727 0.98 -33.75 21.50
C CYS A 727 -0.20 -32.81 21.20
N ALA A 728 -1.42 -33.15 21.64
CA ALA A 728 -2.61 -32.39 21.31
C ALA A 728 -2.74 -31.12 22.16
N ALA A 729 -2.94 -29.97 21.51
CA ALA A 729 -3.31 -28.72 22.15
C ALA A 729 -4.12 -27.85 21.17
N VAL A 730 -5.03 -27.05 21.70
CA VAL A 730 -5.61 -25.89 21.00
C VAL A 730 -4.60 -24.75 21.06
N TYR A 731 -4.39 -24.10 19.92
CA TYR A 731 -3.53 -22.94 19.76
C TYR A 731 -4.35 -21.83 19.09
N ALA A 732 -4.50 -20.69 19.76
CA ALA A 732 -5.25 -19.55 19.29
C ALA A 732 -4.56 -18.24 19.72
N PHE A 733 -4.49 -17.26 18.81
CA PHE A 733 -4.01 -15.92 19.12
C PHE A 733 -5.16 -14.98 19.53
N GLY A 734 -4.86 -14.05 20.43
CA GLY A 734 -5.78 -13.00 20.88
C GLY A 734 -6.53 -13.32 22.18
N ALA A 735 -6.63 -12.31 23.05
CA ALA A 735 -7.21 -12.43 24.39
C ALA A 735 -8.65 -12.97 24.43
N ALA A 736 -9.44 -12.80 23.38
CA ALA A 736 -10.85 -13.18 23.32
C ALA A 736 -11.14 -14.69 23.48
N ARG A 737 -10.12 -15.56 23.36
CA ARG A 737 -10.25 -17.02 23.57
C ARG A 737 -9.22 -17.59 24.56
N ALA A 738 -8.58 -16.73 25.34
CA ALA A 738 -7.52 -17.12 26.29
C ALA A 738 -8.01 -18.15 27.33
N ASP A 739 -9.13 -17.87 28.01
CA ASP A 739 -9.68 -18.74 29.06
C ASP A 739 -10.21 -20.07 28.52
N GLU A 740 -10.77 -20.05 27.30
CA GLU A 740 -11.23 -21.24 26.59
C GLU A 740 -10.04 -22.17 26.26
N MET A 741 -8.98 -21.60 25.66
CA MET A 741 -7.75 -22.33 25.35
C MET A 741 -7.08 -22.91 26.60
N ALA A 742 -7.00 -22.13 27.68
CA ALA A 742 -6.40 -22.57 28.95
C ALA A 742 -7.13 -23.80 29.52
N ARG A 743 -8.47 -23.73 29.62
CA ARG A 743 -9.30 -24.85 30.10
C ARG A 743 -9.20 -26.07 29.19
N VAL A 744 -9.44 -25.93 27.89
CA VAL A 744 -9.45 -27.06 26.96
C VAL A 744 -8.09 -27.79 26.90
N ASN A 745 -6.97 -27.07 27.03
CA ASN A 745 -5.65 -27.68 27.09
C ASN A 745 -5.38 -28.40 28.41
N ALA A 746 -5.73 -27.82 29.56
CA ALA A 746 -5.52 -28.43 30.87
C ALA A 746 -6.48 -29.62 31.10
N ASP A 747 -7.80 -29.38 31.02
CA ASP A 747 -8.86 -30.37 31.26
C ASP A 747 -8.74 -31.55 30.28
N GLY A 748 -8.42 -31.27 29.01
CA GLY A 748 -8.18 -32.29 27.98
C GLY A 748 -6.96 -33.16 28.28
N THR A 749 -5.88 -32.58 28.82
CA THR A 749 -4.67 -33.33 29.22
C THR A 749 -4.95 -34.27 30.39
N GLY A 750 -5.64 -33.77 31.42
CA GLY A 750 -6.11 -34.60 32.52
C GLY A 750 -6.98 -35.75 32.02
N THR A 751 -7.97 -35.46 31.17
CA THR A 751 -8.90 -36.47 30.62
C THR A 751 -8.17 -37.56 29.82
N VAL A 752 -7.18 -37.21 29.00
CA VAL A 752 -6.35 -38.16 28.25
C VAL A 752 -5.51 -39.05 29.19
N LEU A 753 -4.87 -38.46 30.21
CA LEU A 753 -4.04 -39.22 31.16
C LEU A 753 -4.88 -40.14 32.06
N GLU A 754 -6.08 -39.71 32.47
CA GLU A 754 -7.00 -40.58 33.20
C GLU A 754 -7.47 -41.76 32.34
N ALA A 755 -7.80 -41.53 31.07
CA ALA A 755 -8.17 -42.59 30.13
C ALA A 755 -7.01 -43.58 29.87
N ALA A 756 -5.77 -43.08 29.78
CA ALA A 756 -4.58 -43.92 29.63
C ALA A 756 -4.30 -44.78 30.88
N ALA A 757 -4.47 -44.22 32.08
CA ALA A 757 -4.36 -44.96 33.33
C ALA A 757 -5.46 -46.04 33.46
N ASP A 758 -6.71 -45.71 33.09
CA ASP A 758 -7.84 -46.66 33.09
C ASP A 758 -7.66 -47.80 32.07
N ALA A 759 -6.90 -47.56 30.98
CA ALA A 759 -6.57 -48.56 29.97
C ALA A 759 -5.29 -49.38 30.27
N GLY A 760 -4.57 -49.07 31.35
CA GLY A 760 -3.34 -49.78 31.74
C GLY A 760 -2.08 -49.40 30.95
N VAL A 761 -2.04 -48.20 30.34
CA VAL A 761 -0.87 -47.69 29.62
C VAL A 761 0.33 -47.56 30.57
N GLU A 762 1.46 -48.22 30.26
CA GLU A 762 2.62 -48.33 31.17
C GLU A 762 3.40 -47.01 31.30
N ARG A 763 3.39 -46.15 30.28
CA ARG A 763 4.10 -44.87 30.27
C ARG A 763 3.51 -43.86 29.29
N ALA A 764 3.55 -42.58 29.66
CA ALA A 764 3.15 -41.46 28.81
C ALA A 764 4.22 -40.36 28.70
N VAL A 765 4.29 -39.68 27.55
CA VAL A 765 5.03 -38.43 27.35
C VAL A 765 4.05 -37.31 27.01
N VAL A 766 4.14 -36.16 27.70
CA VAL A 766 3.27 -34.98 27.48
C VAL A 766 4.08 -33.84 26.85
N THR A 767 3.58 -33.28 25.75
CA THR A 767 4.23 -32.17 25.03
C THR A 767 3.77 -30.82 25.57
N SER A 768 4.57 -30.19 26.43
CA SER A 768 4.42 -28.77 26.78
C SER A 768 5.26 -27.89 25.83
N SER A 769 6.02 -26.92 26.33
CA SER A 769 6.89 -26.03 25.56
C SER A 769 7.87 -25.31 26.48
N SER A 770 9.07 -24.99 26.00
CA SER A 770 10.12 -24.33 26.79
C SER A 770 9.73 -22.97 27.39
N VAL A 771 8.66 -22.33 26.90
CA VAL A 771 8.15 -21.05 27.44
C VAL A 771 7.74 -21.14 28.91
N THR A 772 7.46 -22.33 29.44
CA THR A 772 7.15 -22.55 30.86
C THR A 772 8.39 -22.47 31.77
N CYS A 773 9.60 -22.49 31.19
CA CYS A 773 10.84 -22.10 31.86
C CYS A 773 11.10 -20.57 31.82
N GLY A 774 10.19 -19.79 31.22
CA GLY A 774 10.30 -18.34 31.09
C GLY A 774 11.38 -17.89 30.09
N SER A 775 11.67 -16.58 30.10
CA SER A 775 12.73 -15.95 29.28
C SER A 775 13.77 -15.25 30.17
N SER A 776 14.78 -14.65 29.55
CA SER A 776 15.74 -13.73 30.18
C SER A 776 15.68 -12.35 29.52
N SER A 777 15.97 -11.29 30.29
CA SER A 777 16.21 -9.93 29.76
C SER A 777 17.64 -9.71 29.26
N THR A 778 18.53 -10.68 29.48
CA THR A 778 19.93 -10.69 29.03
C THR A 778 20.26 -11.98 28.27
N PRO A 779 21.33 -12.04 27.45
CA PRO A 779 21.65 -13.20 26.62
C PRO A 779 22.16 -14.38 27.47
N ARG A 780 21.24 -15.13 28.09
CA ARG A 780 21.51 -16.23 29.02
C ARG A 780 20.49 -17.35 28.82
N ALA A 781 20.99 -18.57 28.64
CA ALA A 781 20.18 -19.78 28.58
C ALA A 781 19.56 -20.12 29.95
N ARG A 782 18.34 -20.67 29.91
CA ARG A 782 17.58 -21.22 31.04
C ARG A 782 17.46 -22.75 30.92
N SER A 783 16.98 -23.40 31.98
CA SER A 783 17.01 -24.86 32.18
C SER A 783 15.69 -25.41 32.72
N GLU A 784 15.53 -26.72 32.89
CA GLU A 784 14.28 -27.30 33.41
C GLU A 784 13.99 -26.96 34.88
N THR A 785 14.99 -26.47 35.63
CA THR A 785 14.83 -25.90 36.97
C THR A 785 14.37 -24.44 36.97
N ASP A 786 14.28 -23.83 35.79
CA ASP A 786 13.68 -22.51 35.62
C ASP A 786 12.16 -22.61 35.43
N HIS A 787 11.48 -21.56 35.89
CA HIS A 787 10.03 -21.38 35.77
C HIS A 787 9.71 -19.99 35.19
N LEU A 788 8.54 -19.92 34.55
CA LEU A 788 7.89 -18.69 34.12
C LEU A 788 7.56 -17.80 35.34
N GLY A 789 7.96 -16.53 35.29
CA GLY A 789 7.68 -15.55 36.35
C GLY A 789 6.31 -14.89 36.19
N ALA A 790 5.91 -14.08 37.18
CA ALA A 790 4.69 -13.26 37.16
C ALA A 790 4.78 -12.03 36.22
N GLU A 791 5.44 -12.19 35.07
CA GLU A 791 5.61 -11.15 34.06
C GLU A 791 4.44 -11.17 33.06
N PRO A 792 4.04 -10.03 32.46
CA PRO A 792 3.08 -10.04 31.35
C PRO A 792 3.62 -10.84 30.17
N VAL A 793 2.89 -11.89 29.78
CA VAL A 793 3.25 -12.81 28.69
C VAL A 793 1.99 -13.26 27.92
N PRO A 794 2.11 -13.70 26.66
CA PRO A 794 0.97 -14.20 25.89
C PRO A 794 0.22 -15.33 26.60
N ALA A 795 -1.11 -15.32 26.54
CA ALA A 795 -1.97 -16.29 27.25
C ALA A 795 -1.65 -17.77 26.96
N TYR A 796 -1.08 -18.08 25.79
CA TYR A 796 -0.55 -19.40 25.45
C TYR A 796 0.47 -19.93 26.49
N TYR A 797 1.30 -19.06 27.08
CA TYR A 797 2.33 -19.46 28.04
C TYR A 797 1.70 -19.93 29.36
N ALA A 798 0.72 -19.19 29.87
CA ALA A 798 -0.06 -19.56 31.05
C ALA A 798 -0.84 -20.87 30.81
N SER A 799 -1.43 -21.04 29.62
CA SER A 799 -2.08 -22.30 29.22
C SER A 799 -1.12 -23.50 29.24
N LYS A 800 0.17 -23.31 28.91
CA LYS A 800 1.18 -24.38 28.97
C LYS A 800 1.66 -24.69 30.39
N VAL A 801 1.75 -23.70 31.29
CA VAL A 801 2.02 -23.97 32.71
C VAL A 801 0.89 -24.80 33.33
N ALA A 802 -0.37 -24.39 33.16
CA ALA A 802 -1.53 -25.13 33.65
C ALA A 802 -1.63 -26.56 33.05
N GLN A 803 -1.19 -26.75 31.80
CA GLN A 803 -1.12 -28.07 31.18
C GLN A 803 -0.10 -29.00 31.87
N GLU A 804 1.06 -28.47 32.28
CA GLU A 804 2.07 -29.25 33.03
C GLU A 804 1.61 -29.59 34.45
N GLU A 805 0.99 -28.63 35.15
CA GLU A 805 0.47 -28.81 36.50
C GLU A 805 -0.58 -29.94 36.52
N VAL A 806 -1.62 -29.85 35.68
CA VAL A 806 -2.66 -30.90 35.59
C VAL A 806 -2.10 -32.24 35.10
N ALA A 807 -1.06 -32.25 34.25
CA ALA A 807 -0.42 -33.48 33.82
C ALA A 807 0.30 -34.20 34.99
N LEU A 808 1.08 -33.47 35.78
CA LEU A 808 1.84 -34.03 36.90
C LEU A 808 0.92 -34.42 38.07
N GLU A 809 -0.07 -33.58 38.41
CA GLU A 809 -1.09 -33.93 39.41
C GLU A 809 -1.90 -35.18 39.02
N THR A 810 -2.20 -35.36 37.73
CA THR A 810 -2.92 -36.54 37.24
C THR A 810 -2.03 -37.78 37.22
N ALA A 811 -0.73 -37.63 36.90
CA ALA A 811 0.25 -38.69 37.01
C ALA A 811 0.35 -39.24 38.44
N GLU A 812 0.51 -38.36 39.44
CA GLU A 812 0.57 -38.75 40.85
C GLU A 812 -0.77 -39.34 41.34
N ARG A 813 -1.89 -38.67 41.05
CA ARG A 813 -3.24 -39.10 41.47
C ARG A 813 -3.65 -40.47 40.92
N ARG A 814 -3.16 -40.88 39.74
CA ARG A 814 -3.54 -42.12 39.05
C ARG A 814 -2.43 -43.16 38.94
N GLY A 815 -1.21 -42.83 39.37
CA GLY A 815 -0.06 -43.73 39.33
C GLY A 815 0.51 -44.01 37.94
N ILE A 816 0.13 -43.25 36.91
CA ILE A 816 0.64 -43.41 35.54
C ILE A 816 2.01 -42.72 35.38
N PRO A 817 3.06 -43.40 34.92
CA PRO A 817 4.37 -42.79 34.69
C PRO A 817 4.36 -41.77 33.54
N VAL A 818 4.39 -40.47 33.87
CA VAL A 818 4.43 -39.36 32.89
C VAL A 818 5.82 -38.72 32.82
N VAL A 819 6.28 -38.39 31.62
CA VAL A 819 7.48 -37.56 31.36
C VAL A 819 7.05 -36.29 30.59
N VAL A 820 7.61 -35.12 30.92
CA VAL A 820 7.22 -33.85 30.27
C VAL A 820 8.29 -33.39 29.27
N ALA A 821 7.90 -33.22 28.01
CA ALA A 821 8.75 -32.72 26.93
C ALA A 821 8.53 -31.22 26.70
N LEU A 822 9.61 -30.44 26.69
CA LEU A 822 9.62 -28.98 26.53
C LEU A 822 10.34 -28.57 25.22
N PRO A 823 9.71 -28.69 24.05
CA PRO A 823 10.30 -28.22 22.78
C PRO A 823 10.38 -26.69 22.70
N THR A 824 11.38 -26.19 21.98
CA THR A 824 11.65 -24.76 21.75
C THR A 824 10.99 -24.26 20.44
N VAL A 825 11.59 -23.32 19.69
CA VAL A 825 11.02 -22.83 18.42
C VAL A 825 11.24 -23.86 17.31
N ILE A 826 10.19 -24.62 17.02
CA ILE A 826 10.24 -25.75 16.08
C ILE A 826 10.16 -25.26 14.63
N LEU A 827 11.25 -25.39 13.87
CA LEU A 827 11.31 -25.15 12.43
C LEU A 827 11.50 -26.47 11.66
N GLY A 828 11.45 -26.42 10.33
CA GLY A 828 11.40 -27.61 9.47
C GLY A 828 10.04 -28.35 9.49
N GLY A 829 9.94 -29.42 8.70
CA GLY A 829 8.68 -30.13 8.45
C GLY A 829 8.85 -31.61 8.07
N PRO A 830 7.90 -32.23 7.34
CA PRO A 830 6.75 -31.62 6.64
C PRO A 830 5.47 -31.49 7.49
N PHE A 831 4.51 -30.73 6.97
CA PHE A 831 3.17 -30.48 7.53
C PHE A 831 2.18 -30.04 6.43
N THR A 832 0.86 -29.98 6.73
CA THR A 832 -0.21 -29.60 5.76
C THR A 832 -0.63 -28.14 5.81
N ARG A 833 -0.43 -27.47 6.95
CA ARG A 833 -0.84 -26.08 7.19
C ARG A 833 0.26 -25.36 7.94
N LEU A 834 0.49 -24.09 7.60
CA LEU A 834 1.53 -23.26 8.18
C LEU A 834 1.51 -23.30 9.71
N ALA A 835 2.57 -23.84 10.31
CA ALA A 835 2.73 -23.81 11.76
C ALA A 835 3.11 -22.39 12.25
N PRO A 836 2.61 -21.91 13.40
CA PRO A 836 2.91 -20.56 13.91
C PRO A 836 4.41 -20.24 14.03
N SER A 837 5.24 -21.23 14.38
CA SER A 837 6.71 -21.10 14.39
C SER A 837 7.31 -20.90 13.00
N ASN A 838 6.79 -21.60 11.99
CA ASN A 838 7.21 -21.45 10.59
C ASN A 838 6.69 -20.13 9.98
N ALA A 839 5.59 -19.57 10.51
CA ALA A 839 5.09 -18.26 10.11
C ALA A 839 6.06 -17.11 10.43
N ILE A 840 7.01 -17.30 11.35
CA ILE A 840 8.13 -16.36 11.58
C ILE A 840 8.99 -16.21 10.32
N VAL A 841 9.36 -17.33 9.69
CA VAL A 841 10.14 -17.34 8.45
C VAL A 841 9.34 -16.69 7.32
N LEU A 842 8.05 -16.99 7.21
CA LEU A 842 7.17 -16.35 6.22
C LEU A 842 7.04 -14.83 6.46
N ARG A 843 6.84 -14.37 7.70
CA ARG A 843 6.77 -12.94 8.05
C ARG A 843 8.02 -12.19 7.60
N TYR A 844 9.22 -12.76 7.79
CA TYR A 844 10.46 -12.14 7.31
C TYR A 844 10.59 -12.15 5.78
N LEU A 845 10.18 -13.23 5.09
CA LEU A 845 10.16 -13.28 3.61
C LEU A 845 9.18 -12.27 3.00
N LEU A 846 8.10 -11.92 3.70
CA LEU A 846 7.09 -10.95 3.27
C LEU A 846 7.39 -9.50 3.67
N ASP A 847 8.24 -9.27 4.69
CA ASP A 847 8.60 -7.92 5.14
C ASP A 847 9.48 -7.18 4.12
N PRO A 848 8.98 -6.11 3.46
CA PRO A 848 9.75 -5.37 2.46
C PRO A 848 10.92 -4.59 3.08
N THR A 849 10.91 -4.33 4.38
CA THR A 849 12.00 -3.63 5.09
C THR A 849 13.15 -4.54 5.51
N ARG A 850 12.96 -5.87 5.43
CA ARG A 850 13.90 -6.90 5.92
C ARG A 850 14.40 -6.56 7.33
N SER A 851 13.47 -6.22 8.22
CA SER A 851 13.75 -5.87 9.60
C SER A 851 14.05 -7.10 10.44
N THR A 852 14.75 -6.86 11.54
CA THR A 852 14.86 -7.78 12.68
C THR A 852 14.54 -7.01 13.97
N TYR A 853 14.68 -7.64 15.13
CA TYR A 853 14.34 -7.04 16.41
C TYR A 853 15.22 -7.59 17.54
N ALA A 854 15.32 -6.86 18.65
CA ALA A 854 16.19 -7.23 19.76
C ALA A 854 15.76 -8.57 20.41
N GLY A 855 16.72 -9.28 21.01
CA GLY A 855 16.49 -10.55 21.70
C GLY A 855 16.86 -11.79 20.88
N GLY A 856 16.32 -12.94 21.25
CA GLY A 856 16.60 -14.21 20.58
C GLY A 856 15.74 -15.39 21.03
N CYS A 857 15.88 -16.51 20.34
CA CYS A 857 15.19 -17.77 20.62
C CYS A 857 16.09 -18.98 20.35
N ASN A 858 15.82 -20.08 21.05
CA ASN A 858 16.36 -21.39 20.72
C ASN A 858 15.54 -22.03 19.60
N VAL A 859 16.21 -22.50 18.54
CA VAL A 859 15.59 -23.12 17.36
C VAL A 859 15.94 -24.61 17.29
N VAL A 860 14.96 -25.45 16.96
CA VAL A 860 15.08 -26.91 16.85
C VAL A 860 14.38 -27.42 15.59
N ASP A 861 14.87 -28.51 14.99
CA ASP A 861 14.20 -29.16 13.86
C ASP A 861 13.02 -30.03 14.34
N ALA A 862 11.90 -29.97 13.63
CA ALA A 862 10.71 -30.77 13.90
C ALA A 862 10.97 -32.28 13.96
N ARG A 863 11.93 -32.78 13.16
CA ARG A 863 12.34 -34.20 13.14
C ARG A 863 13.04 -34.58 14.45
N ASP A 864 13.92 -33.72 14.94
CA ASP A 864 14.68 -33.95 16.18
C ASP A 864 13.75 -33.91 17.40
N VAL A 865 12.75 -33.03 17.40
CA VAL A 865 11.69 -33.03 18.43
C VAL A 865 10.93 -34.36 18.42
N GLY A 866 10.62 -34.92 17.24
CA GLY A 866 10.00 -36.24 17.11
C GLY A 866 10.84 -37.38 17.69
N ALA A 867 12.13 -37.43 17.35
CA ALA A 867 13.08 -38.40 17.89
C ALA A 867 13.33 -38.22 19.41
N GLY A 868 13.33 -36.96 19.89
CA GLY A 868 13.44 -36.63 21.30
C GLY A 868 12.26 -37.15 22.13
N HIS A 869 11.03 -37.07 21.62
CA HIS A 869 9.86 -37.66 22.31
C HIS A 869 9.99 -39.19 22.45
N LEU A 870 10.51 -39.89 21.44
CA LEU A 870 10.77 -41.33 21.54
C LEU A 870 11.89 -41.64 22.54
N THR A 871 12.96 -40.85 22.54
CA THR A 871 14.06 -40.97 23.51
C THR A 871 13.57 -40.77 24.94
N LEU A 872 12.65 -39.83 25.17
CA LEU A 872 12.00 -39.62 26.47
C LEU A 872 11.02 -40.75 26.83
N LEU A 873 10.35 -41.35 25.85
CA LEU A 873 9.47 -42.50 26.08
C LEU A 873 10.25 -43.75 26.49
N GLU A 874 11.41 -44.01 25.89
CA GLU A 874 12.32 -45.08 26.31
C GLU A 874 12.99 -44.79 27.66
N ARG A 875 13.66 -43.63 27.78
CA ARG A 875 14.73 -43.39 28.78
C ARG A 875 14.41 -42.27 29.79
N GLY A 876 13.32 -41.55 29.59
CA GLY A 876 12.90 -40.48 30.51
C GLY A 876 12.60 -41.02 31.90
N VAL A 877 12.91 -40.20 32.92
CA VAL A 877 12.55 -40.46 34.31
C VAL A 877 11.12 -39.96 34.54
N PRO A 878 10.19 -40.77 35.08
CA PRO A 878 8.83 -40.31 35.38
C PRO A 878 8.83 -39.16 36.40
N GLY A 879 7.95 -38.19 36.20
CA GLY A 879 7.86 -36.94 36.97
C GLY A 879 8.83 -35.84 36.49
N GLU A 880 9.81 -36.15 35.64
CA GLU A 880 10.81 -35.19 35.19
C GLU A 880 10.43 -34.43 33.90
N ARG A 881 10.90 -33.18 33.84
CA ARG A 881 10.79 -32.26 32.69
C ARG A 881 12.09 -32.29 31.87
N TYR A 882 12.02 -32.19 30.54
CA TYR A 882 13.19 -32.21 29.65
C TYR A 882 13.07 -31.20 28.50
N LEU A 883 14.08 -30.35 28.31
CA LEU A 883 14.18 -29.41 27.20
C LEU A 883 14.62 -30.13 25.91
N LEU A 884 13.79 -30.00 24.86
CA LEU A 884 14.06 -30.46 23.51
C LEU A 884 14.33 -29.26 22.60
N GLY A 885 15.43 -28.55 22.90
CA GLY A 885 15.95 -27.44 22.09
C GLY A 885 17.14 -27.85 21.23
N GLY A 886 17.48 -26.99 20.27
CA GLY A 886 18.69 -27.05 19.46
C GLY A 886 19.59 -25.84 19.77
N GLU A 887 19.67 -24.89 18.85
CA GLU A 887 20.67 -23.81 18.83
C GLU A 887 20.08 -22.47 19.30
N ASP A 888 20.77 -21.80 20.24
CA ASP A 888 20.42 -20.47 20.75
C ASP A 888 20.83 -19.37 19.75
N LEU A 889 19.85 -18.75 19.07
CA LEU A 889 20.08 -17.69 18.09
C LEU A 889 19.53 -16.34 18.56
N SER A 890 20.16 -15.23 18.12
CA SER A 890 19.48 -13.93 18.12
C SER A 890 18.51 -13.85 16.94
N TRP A 891 17.46 -13.02 17.03
CA TRP A 891 16.54 -12.82 15.91
C TRP A 891 17.26 -12.29 14.66
N ARG A 892 18.29 -11.46 14.85
CA ARG A 892 19.18 -11.00 13.78
C ARG A 892 19.88 -12.18 13.09
N MET A 893 20.45 -13.12 13.85
CA MET A 893 21.12 -14.30 13.28
C MET A 893 20.13 -15.22 12.54
N LEU A 894 18.96 -15.47 13.12
CA LEU A 894 17.90 -16.25 12.46
C LEU A 894 17.47 -15.60 11.13
N HIS A 895 17.23 -14.29 11.13
CA HIS A 895 16.85 -13.54 9.92
C HIS A 895 17.98 -13.51 8.88
N SER A 896 19.25 -13.41 9.29
CA SER A 896 20.40 -13.55 8.39
C SER A 896 20.47 -14.94 7.74
N ILE A 897 20.23 -16.01 8.51
CA ILE A 897 20.19 -17.39 7.98
C ILE A 897 19.04 -17.57 6.99
N VAL A 898 17.86 -17.00 7.27
CA VAL A 898 16.73 -17.00 6.32
C VAL A 898 17.07 -16.21 5.05
N ALA A 899 17.69 -15.03 5.17
CA ALA A 899 18.06 -14.18 4.05
C ALA A 899 19.04 -14.88 3.10
N ASP A 900 20.15 -15.40 3.65
CA ASP A 900 21.17 -16.15 2.93
C ASP A 900 20.60 -17.40 2.23
N LEU A 901 19.86 -18.25 2.96
CA LEU A 901 19.26 -19.45 2.38
C LEU A 901 18.17 -19.15 1.32
N ALA A 902 17.53 -17.98 1.38
CA ALA A 902 16.55 -17.53 0.39
C ALA A 902 17.16 -16.76 -0.80
N GLY A 903 18.44 -16.37 -0.71
CA GLY A 903 19.11 -15.52 -1.70
C GLY A 903 18.62 -14.07 -1.69
N LEU A 904 18.34 -13.53 -0.50
CA LEU A 904 17.84 -12.18 -0.25
C LEU A 904 18.85 -11.34 0.54
N PRO A 905 18.91 -10.01 0.34
CA PRO A 905 19.69 -9.11 1.18
C PRO A 905 19.00 -8.84 2.53
N GLY A 906 19.79 -8.43 3.53
CA GLY A 906 19.34 -8.08 4.88
C GLY A 906 19.77 -9.08 5.97
N PRO A 907 19.29 -8.92 7.21
CA PRO A 907 18.38 -7.87 7.67
C PRO A 907 19.05 -6.49 7.72
N PHE A 908 18.32 -5.43 7.36
CA PHE A 908 18.88 -4.08 7.23
C PHE A 908 18.83 -3.25 8.52
N ALA A 909 17.75 -3.39 9.30
CA ALA A 909 17.48 -2.58 10.48
C ALA A 909 16.96 -3.44 11.64
N GLU A 910 17.11 -2.95 12.87
CA GLU A 910 16.56 -3.57 14.08
C GLU A 910 15.46 -2.68 14.66
N MET A 911 14.24 -3.18 14.72
CA MET A 911 13.07 -2.44 15.19
C MET A 911 13.08 -2.28 16.72
N PRO A 912 12.95 -1.06 17.25
CA PRO A 912 12.68 -0.84 18.67
C PRO A 912 11.33 -1.45 19.09
N ALA A 913 11.22 -1.92 20.33
CA ALA A 913 10.01 -2.58 20.85
C ALA A 913 8.74 -1.71 20.71
N GLY A 914 8.84 -0.39 20.89
CA GLY A 914 7.72 0.53 20.68
C GLY A 914 7.22 0.57 19.23
N SER A 915 8.14 0.49 18.26
CA SER A 915 7.80 0.41 16.83
C SER A 915 7.15 -0.93 16.47
N ALA A 916 7.64 -2.04 17.04
CA ALA A 916 7.05 -3.37 16.87
C ALA A 916 5.64 -3.47 17.49
N TRP A 917 5.43 -2.82 18.64
CA TRP A 917 4.11 -2.70 19.28
C TRP A 917 3.15 -1.87 18.43
N ALA A 918 3.58 -0.71 17.91
CA ALA A 918 2.76 0.14 17.05
C ALA A 918 2.38 -0.54 15.72
N ALA A 919 3.32 -1.23 15.09
CA ALA A 919 3.05 -2.03 13.88
C ALA A 919 2.05 -3.17 14.16
N SER A 920 2.16 -3.83 15.32
CA SER A 920 1.21 -4.88 15.72
C SER A 920 -0.17 -4.33 16.11
N ALA A 921 -0.23 -3.10 16.68
CA ALA A 921 -1.49 -2.39 16.91
C ALA A 921 -2.21 -2.07 15.58
N ALA A 922 -1.47 -1.63 14.56
CA ALA A 922 -1.99 -1.40 13.22
C ALA A 922 -2.44 -2.71 12.54
N ALA A 923 -1.68 -3.81 12.70
CA ALA A 923 -2.05 -5.12 12.19
C ALA A 923 -3.34 -5.67 12.83
N GLU A 924 -3.51 -5.51 14.15
CA GLU A 924 -4.76 -5.84 14.84
C GLU A 924 -5.94 -4.99 14.38
N LEU A 925 -5.74 -3.69 14.12
CA LEU A 925 -6.79 -2.81 13.60
C LEU A 925 -7.19 -3.21 12.17
N TRP A 926 -6.21 -3.46 11.30
CA TRP A 926 -6.43 -3.91 9.92
C TRP A 926 -7.17 -5.25 9.86
N ALA A 927 -6.79 -6.21 10.70
CA ALA A 927 -7.47 -7.49 10.84
C ALA A 927 -8.95 -7.33 11.24
N ARG A 928 -9.26 -6.41 12.16
CA ARG A 928 -10.66 -6.10 12.56
C ARG A 928 -11.48 -5.47 11.43
N VAL A 929 -10.87 -4.62 10.61
CA VAL A 929 -11.54 -3.98 9.45
C VAL A 929 -11.75 -4.96 8.30
N THR A 930 -10.79 -5.85 8.05
CA THR A 930 -10.81 -6.78 6.90
C THR A 930 -11.41 -8.16 7.22
N GLY A 931 -11.60 -8.50 8.49
CA GLY A 931 -12.08 -9.83 8.92
C GLY A 931 -11.03 -10.94 8.80
N THR A 932 -9.75 -10.62 8.61
CA THR A 932 -8.65 -11.60 8.59
C THR A 932 -8.05 -11.80 9.98
N GLU A 933 -7.19 -12.81 10.13
CA GLU A 933 -6.29 -12.88 11.30
C GLU A 933 -5.15 -11.83 11.13
N PRO A 934 -4.64 -11.24 12.23
CA PRO A 934 -3.51 -10.31 12.18
C PRO A 934 -2.18 -11.05 12.03
N LEU A 935 -1.27 -10.52 11.19
CA LEU A 935 0.08 -11.09 10.99
C LEU A 935 0.98 -11.00 12.23
N SER A 936 0.66 -10.12 13.20
CA SER A 936 1.39 -9.89 14.45
C SER A 936 0.42 -9.33 15.49
N THR A 937 0.62 -9.63 16.78
CA THR A 937 -0.22 -9.10 17.87
C THR A 937 0.60 -8.29 18.88
N ARG A 938 -0.05 -7.39 19.63
CA ARG A 938 0.62 -6.63 20.70
C ARG A 938 1.09 -7.51 21.87
N ASP A 939 0.55 -8.72 22.00
CA ASP A 939 1.03 -9.73 22.96
C ASP A 939 2.34 -10.36 22.49
N GLU A 940 2.48 -10.67 21.19
CA GLU A 940 3.78 -11.05 20.61
C GLU A 940 4.80 -9.91 20.72
N ALA A 941 4.40 -8.66 20.46
CA ALA A 941 5.31 -7.51 20.50
C ALA A 941 5.93 -7.26 21.90
N GLN A 942 5.29 -7.71 22.98
CA GLN A 942 5.84 -7.66 24.34
C GLN A 942 7.03 -8.63 24.55
N THR A 943 7.23 -9.60 23.64
CA THR A 943 8.37 -10.54 23.68
C THR A 943 9.66 -9.97 23.07
N VAL A 944 9.59 -8.83 22.38
CA VAL A 944 10.76 -8.17 21.77
C VAL A 944 11.75 -7.73 22.85
N GLY A 945 13.04 -8.00 22.63
CA GLY A 945 14.12 -7.75 23.58
C GLY A 945 14.37 -8.88 24.59
N ARG A 946 13.53 -9.93 24.61
CA ARG A 946 13.74 -11.11 25.47
C ARG A 946 14.58 -12.18 24.77
N TYR A 947 15.28 -12.95 25.59
CA TYR A 947 16.08 -14.11 25.17
C TYR A 947 15.38 -15.38 25.66
N TYR A 948 14.82 -16.13 24.72
CA TYR A 948 14.20 -17.44 24.90
C TYR A 948 15.24 -18.52 24.60
N TRP A 949 16.36 -18.47 25.33
CA TRP A 949 17.52 -19.34 25.18
C TRP A 949 17.48 -20.46 26.22
N TYR A 950 17.86 -21.67 25.83
CA TYR A 950 17.61 -22.88 26.62
C TYR A 950 18.71 -23.93 26.46
N THR A 951 19.05 -24.62 27.55
CA THR A 951 20.00 -25.75 27.51
C THR A 951 19.29 -27.11 27.54
N SER A 952 19.50 -27.91 26.51
CA SER A 952 19.01 -29.30 26.39
C SER A 952 19.91 -30.33 27.09
N ALA A 953 20.85 -29.89 27.93
CA ALA A 953 21.92 -30.74 28.48
C ALA A 953 21.42 -31.99 29.23
N LYS A 954 20.25 -31.91 29.88
CA LYS A 954 19.59 -33.03 30.56
C LYS A 954 19.06 -34.08 29.59
N ALA A 955 18.51 -33.65 28.45
CA ALA A 955 18.05 -34.55 27.38
C ALA A 955 19.25 -35.18 26.64
N HIS A 956 20.34 -34.44 26.43
CA HIS A 956 21.57 -34.98 25.82
C HIS A 956 22.14 -36.18 26.58
N GLN A 957 22.02 -36.22 27.91
CA GLN A 957 22.45 -37.37 28.74
C GLN A 957 21.65 -38.65 28.46
N LEU A 958 20.46 -38.58 27.87
CA LEU A 958 19.66 -39.74 27.46
C LEU A 958 19.96 -40.20 26.01
N GLY A 959 20.73 -39.40 25.25
CA GLY A 959 21.05 -39.64 23.84
C GLY A 959 20.27 -38.77 22.84
N TYR A 960 19.53 -37.75 23.29
CA TYR A 960 18.98 -36.74 22.38
C TYR A 960 20.11 -35.90 21.77
N ALA A 961 20.00 -35.58 20.48
CA ALA A 961 20.91 -34.69 19.77
C ALA A 961 20.14 -33.93 18.68
N ALA A 962 20.31 -32.62 18.64
CA ALA A 962 19.68 -31.75 17.64
C ALA A 962 20.64 -31.39 16.49
N GLN A 963 20.08 -31.16 15.31
CA GLN A 963 20.77 -30.58 14.17
C GLN A 963 20.96 -29.06 14.35
N PRO A 964 21.95 -28.43 13.67
CA PRO A 964 22.10 -26.98 13.64
C PRO A 964 20.83 -26.30 13.10
N ALA A 965 20.45 -25.14 13.65
CA ALA A 965 19.22 -24.45 13.31
C ALA A 965 19.12 -24.07 11.83
N ARG A 966 20.26 -23.87 11.15
CA ARG A 966 20.34 -23.67 9.70
C ARG A 966 19.67 -24.79 8.90
N ALA A 967 19.78 -26.05 9.34
CA ALA A 967 19.13 -27.18 8.67
C ALA A 967 17.60 -27.13 8.82
N ALA A 968 17.11 -26.72 9.99
CA ALA A 968 15.68 -26.53 10.24
C ALA A 968 15.11 -25.37 9.40
N VAL A 969 15.84 -24.25 9.29
CA VAL A 969 15.46 -23.13 8.41
C VAL A 969 15.46 -23.55 6.94
N ALA A 970 16.45 -24.32 6.48
CA ALA A 970 16.47 -24.85 5.12
C ALA A 970 15.27 -25.76 4.82
N SER A 971 14.84 -26.57 5.78
CA SER A 971 13.61 -27.39 5.67
C SER A 971 12.34 -26.53 5.65
N SER A 972 12.23 -25.49 6.48
CA SER A 972 11.12 -24.51 6.43
C SER A 972 11.04 -23.81 5.09
N LEU A 973 12.17 -23.35 4.54
CA LEU A 973 12.21 -22.68 3.23
C LEU A 973 11.85 -23.62 2.08
N ALA A 974 12.27 -24.89 2.14
CA ALA A 974 11.92 -25.88 1.13
C ALA A 974 10.40 -26.15 1.08
N TRP A 975 9.73 -26.12 2.23
CA TRP A 975 8.27 -26.23 2.33
C TRP A 975 7.57 -24.96 1.85
N LEU A 976 7.98 -23.78 2.35
CA LEU A 976 7.39 -22.48 1.97
C LEU A 976 7.51 -22.19 0.47
N ALA A 977 8.61 -22.62 -0.17
CA ALA A 977 8.82 -22.45 -1.61
C ALA A 977 7.81 -23.20 -2.50
N ILE A 978 7.08 -24.20 -1.97
CA ILE A 978 6.01 -24.88 -2.71
C ILE A 978 4.61 -24.63 -2.15
N SER A 979 4.47 -24.10 -0.92
CA SER A 979 3.15 -23.81 -0.33
C SER A 979 2.42 -22.67 -1.06
N ALA A 980 1.10 -22.67 -0.94
CA ALA A 980 0.24 -21.54 -1.30
C ALA A 980 0.41 -20.34 -0.34
N ASP A 981 0.88 -20.56 0.90
CA ASP A 981 1.06 -19.51 1.91
C ASP A 981 2.10 -18.45 1.51
N LEU A 982 3.09 -18.83 0.68
CA LEU A 982 4.05 -17.90 0.11
C LEU A 982 3.49 -17.40 -1.26
N PRO A 983 3.19 -16.10 -1.42
CA PRO A 983 2.64 -15.55 -2.66
C PRO A 983 3.54 -15.81 -3.87
N ARG A 984 2.93 -15.83 -5.06
CA ARG A 984 3.65 -16.11 -6.31
C ARG A 984 4.79 -15.12 -6.56
N TRP A 985 4.55 -13.82 -6.41
CA TRP A 985 5.57 -12.77 -6.56
C TRP A 985 6.76 -12.99 -5.63
N ALA A 986 6.50 -13.36 -4.37
CA ALA A 986 7.54 -13.60 -3.37
C ALA A 986 8.39 -14.83 -3.75
N ARG A 987 7.76 -15.91 -4.26
CA ARG A 987 8.45 -17.11 -4.76
C ARG A 987 9.33 -16.83 -5.97
N GLU A 988 8.84 -16.07 -6.94
CA GLU A 988 9.58 -15.74 -8.17
C GLU A 988 10.81 -14.84 -7.90
N GLY A 989 10.76 -14.04 -6.83
CA GLY A 989 11.89 -13.26 -6.34
C GLY A 989 13.01 -14.05 -5.64
N LEU A 990 12.76 -15.28 -5.15
CA LEU A 990 13.78 -16.02 -4.37
C LEU A 990 14.91 -16.59 -5.22
N ARG A 991 16.11 -16.69 -4.63
CA ARG A 991 17.29 -17.33 -5.22
C ARG A 991 17.84 -18.37 -4.24
N LEU A 992 16.99 -19.36 -3.93
CA LEU A 992 17.21 -20.39 -2.91
C LEU A 992 18.61 -21.02 -2.95
N HIS A 993 19.20 -21.24 -1.77
CA HIS A 993 20.51 -21.87 -1.64
C HIS A 993 20.50 -23.38 -1.94
N ALA A 994 21.68 -23.99 -2.11
CA ALA A 994 21.83 -25.41 -2.40
C ALA A 994 21.27 -26.31 -1.28
N GLU A 995 21.41 -25.90 -0.02
CA GLU A 995 20.84 -26.60 1.15
C GLU A 995 19.31 -26.68 1.09
N VAL A 996 18.63 -25.62 0.65
CA VAL A 996 17.16 -25.60 0.51
C VAL A 996 16.72 -26.56 -0.61
N ARG A 997 17.49 -26.65 -1.71
CA ARG A 997 17.26 -27.66 -2.75
C ARG A 997 17.49 -29.08 -2.23
N ALA A 998 18.53 -29.30 -1.43
CA ALA A 998 18.83 -30.61 -0.81
C ALA A 998 17.78 -31.02 0.24
N ALA A 999 17.13 -30.07 0.90
CA ALA A 999 16.01 -30.33 1.82
C ALA A 999 14.68 -30.63 1.11
N ARG A 1000 14.56 -30.38 -0.21
CA ARG A 1000 13.31 -30.57 -0.97
C ARG A 1000 12.72 -31.99 -0.91
N PRO A 1001 13.49 -33.10 -0.92
CA PRO A 1001 12.93 -34.46 -0.76
C PRO A 1001 12.34 -34.75 0.63
N LEU A 1002 12.59 -33.89 1.63
CA LEU A 1002 11.95 -33.97 2.95
C LEU A 1002 10.53 -33.37 2.93
N VAL A 1003 10.16 -32.69 1.84
CA VAL A 1003 8.84 -32.11 1.59
C VAL A 1003 8.05 -33.08 0.71
N PRO A 1004 6.80 -33.43 1.06
CA PRO A 1004 5.98 -34.34 0.27
C PRO A 1004 5.70 -33.74 -1.11
N ALA A 1005 5.57 -34.62 -2.10
CA ALA A 1005 4.85 -34.27 -3.32
C ALA A 1005 3.36 -34.02 -2.98
N PRO A 1006 2.68 -33.06 -3.63
CA PRO A 1006 1.22 -32.99 -3.62
C PRO A 1006 0.63 -34.34 -4.03
N LEU A 1007 -0.41 -34.81 -3.34
CA LEU A 1007 -1.09 -36.05 -3.70
C LEU A 1007 -1.79 -35.87 -5.05
N ALA A 1008 -1.58 -36.80 -5.98
CA ALA A 1008 -1.99 -36.65 -7.38
C ALA A 1008 -3.49 -36.36 -7.57
N ASP A 1009 -4.33 -36.80 -6.64
CA ASP A 1009 -5.78 -36.54 -6.64
C ASP A 1009 -6.12 -35.04 -6.64
N GLU A 1010 -5.31 -34.17 -6.02
CA GLU A 1010 -5.63 -32.73 -5.93
C GLU A 1010 -5.50 -31.99 -7.27
N ALA A 1011 -4.82 -32.56 -8.27
CA ALA A 1011 -4.84 -32.05 -9.64
C ALA A 1011 -6.21 -32.23 -10.33
N SER A 1012 -7.12 -33.03 -9.75
CA SER A 1012 -8.50 -33.25 -10.23
C SER A 1012 -9.57 -32.54 -9.39
N ALA A 1013 -9.19 -31.95 -8.25
CA ALA A 1013 -10.12 -31.27 -7.37
C ALA A 1013 -10.41 -29.84 -7.89
N PRO A 1014 -11.67 -29.49 -8.24
CA PRO A 1014 -12.00 -28.12 -8.61
C PRO A 1014 -11.76 -27.20 -7.40
N ALA A 1015 -11.13 -26.04 -7.65
CA ALA A 1015 -10.81 -25.06 -6.62
C ALA A 1015 -12.07 -24.71 -5.79
N PRO A 1016 -11.95 -24.54 -4.46
CA PRO A 1016 -13.10 -24.34 -3.58
C PRO A 1016 -13.87 -23.10 -3.99
N VAL A 1017 -15.02 -23.32 -4.63
CA VAL A 1017 -15.92 -22.25 -5.06
C VAL A 1017 -16.28 -21.42 -3.83
N ARG A 1018 -15.88 -20.14 -3.82
CA ARG A 1018 -16.36 -19.18 -2.82
C ARG A 1018 -17.87 -19.08 -2.94
N THR A 1019 -18.59 -19.85 -2.12
CA THR A 1019 -20.05 -19.83 -2.06
C THR A 1019 -20.48 -18.44 -1.60
N ARG A 1020 -20.89 -17.59 -2.55
CA ARG A 1020 -21.67 -16.39 -2.24
C ARG A 1020 -22.81 -16.80 -1.30
N PRO A 1021 -23.11 -16.02 -0.24
CA PRO A 1021 -24.32 -16.25 0.54
C PRO A 1021 -25.52 -16.27 -0.43
N PRO A 1022 -26.50 -17.17 -0.22
CA PRO A 1022 -27.56 -17.39 -1.19
C PRO A 1022 -28.33 -16.10 -1.44
N ARG A 1023 -28.38 -15.67 -2.71
CA ARG A 1023 -29.23 -14.54 -3.14
C ARG A 1023 -30.68 -14.89 -2.82
N SER A 1024 -31.24 -14.26 -1.79
CA SER A 1024 -32.67 -14.25 -1.55
C SER A 1024 -33.38 -13.64 -2.77
N ARG A 1025 -34.06 -14.48 -3.56
CA ARG A 1025 -35.00 -13.98 -4.57
C ARG A 1025 -36.11 -13.20 -3.84
N PRO A 1026 -36.56 -12.04 -4.33
CA PRO A 1026 -37.69 -11.35 -3.74
C PRO A 1026 -38.95 -12.20 -3.90
N GLY A 1027 -39.42 -12.78 -2.80
CA GLY A 1027 -40.69 -13.51 -2.76
C GLY A 1027 -41.84 -12.53 -2.95
N SER A 1028 -42.69 -12.77 -3.94
CA SER A 1028 -43.81 -11.89 -4.29
C SER A 1028 -44.92 -11.95 -3.24
N LEU A 1029 -44.82 -11.14 -2.18
CA LEU A 1029 -45.84 -10.99 -1.14
C LEU A 1029 -47.07 -10.23 -1.68
N ARG A 1030 -47.94 -10.95 -2.39
CA ARG A 1030 -49.35 -10.57 -2.48
C ARG A 1030 -49.99 -10.70 -1.10
N ARG A 1031 -50.40 -9.59 -0.49
CA ARG A 1031 -51.56 -9.59 0.43
C ARG A 1031 -52.81 -9.95 -0.38
N PRO A 1032 -53.78 -10.67 0.20
CA PRO A 1032 -54.88 -9.96 0.87
C PRO A 1032 -55.40 -10.61 2.16
N ARG A 1033 -56.07 -9.77 2.97
CA ARG A 1033 -56.72 -10.07 4.27
C ARG A 1033 -55.73 -10.38 5.39
#